data_AF-A0A7Z9JZL9-F1
#
_entry.id   AF-A0A7Z9JZL9-F1
#
_cell.length_a   1.000
_cell.length_b   1.000
_cell.length_c   1.000
_cell.angle_alpha   90.00
_cell.angle_beta   90.00
_cell.angle_gamma   90.00
#
_symmetry.space_group_name_H-M   'P 1'
#
loop_
_entity.id
_entity.type
_entity.pdbx_description
1 polymer ?
#
loop_
_entity_poly.entity_id
_entity_poly.type
_entity_poly.pdbx_seq_one_letter_code
_entity_poly.pdbx_strand_id
1 'polypeptide(L)'
;AHIVPDSGIFQGQTALVQLNHEGTVLTSAVAQDIAYEVDGWGSDEYPNSLLGVVALLRQTLMDASWYREANAKTKQFPQNNEPFKENKDLDILSDWRKGNKPFIFETSHELSVLRSFNISDEFQLNSWIRGSGYEYRRISEIAKVNPFIILPLDFPSTPDLSHPYQALSFSTSELKHWDMAPDNPAVLIDHGISVALTSNGLNGKEFRKNLSRAVERGLSETDALAALTSIPAEKMGKGDQLGKIKQGFLANLTIVDGNYFQNKSKVVSTWIGGEEYPVLPKYDTDITGEWKLTMGKKWYQLELKKKNNSYSGTIIQDTTKFKLSKLKIGGRFISWQVTLDSTAGPSRFTGHILENRMEGTAHDLQLSWSALKTGVLDEEDEKKEEKENRSELSVFYPEGTYGLENNLQRESQSILVQNTTVWTCGNQGILEGVDILFEDGKVQKIGYSLNPPRGVTKIDGTGKHITPGLIDCHSHSAAFSINEGTQSITAEVRIQDVMNSDDITIYRQLAGGLTMANILHGSANTIGGQNAVIKMRWGATPEYLLYENAMPGIKFALGENVKQSNWGDDNTTRYPQTRMGVEQILRDAFTSAVEYQTEWNDYRNNKKKWKKKVPPRQDLELDALVEILEGKRQIHCHSYRQDEILMLTRVAEDFGFTIGTFQHVLEGYKVADRLREHGANASTFSDWWAYKYEVIDAIPYNGALMTDVGVIVSFNSDSRELARRMNT
;
A
#
# COMPACT_ATOMS: atom_id res chain seq x y z
N ALA A 1 20.84 16.38 0.51
CA ALA A 1 19.50 15.89 0.89
C ALA A 1 18.58 15.96 -0.32
N HIS A 2 17.81 14.92 -0.54
CA HIS A 2 16.71 14.93 -1.51
C HIS A 2 15.44 15.33 -0.74
N ILE A 3 14.87 16.47 -1.11
CA ILE A 3 13.70 17.07 -0.47
C ILE A 3 12.48 16.70 -1.31
N VAL A 4 11.48 16.15 -0.66
CA VAL A 4 10.22 15.67 -1.24
C VAL A 4 9.08 16.46 -0.58
N PRO A 5 8.04 16.87 -1.34
CA PRO A 5 6.81 17.40 -0.74
C PRO A 5 6.12 16.33 0.14
N ASP A 6 5.11 16.70 0.94
CA ASP A 6 4.57 15.82 2.00
C ASP A 6 3.05 15.63 2.00
N SER A 7 2.33 16.14 1.00
CA SER A 7 0.88 15.92 0.87
C SER A 7 0.36 15.96 -0.57
N GLY A 8 -0.71 15.23 -0.80
CA GLY A 8 -1.42 15.09 -2.07
C GLY A 8 -1.11 13.79 -2.82
N ILE A 9 -1.84 13.55 -3.91
CA ILE A 9 -1.61 12.39 -4.79
C ILE A 9 -0.46 12.68 -5.76
N PHE A 10 -0.51 13.81 -6.47
CA PHE A 10 0.66 14.37 -7.17
C PHE A 10 1.26 15.46 -6.28
N GLN A 11 2.25 15.08 -5.47
CA GLN A 11 2.80 15.98 -4.46
C GLN A 11 3.73 17.05 -5.07
N GLY A 12 4.23 16.78 -6.28
CA GLY A 12 4.96 17.73 -7.10
C GLY A 12 6.45 17.40 -7.27
N GLN A 13 7.24 18.41 -7.61
CA GLN A 13 8.65 18.24 -7.94
C GLN A 13 9.53 18.16 -6.70
N THR A 14 10.46 17.21 -6.72
CA THR A 14 11.47 17.02 -5.69
C THR A 14 12.78 17.76 -6.04
N ALA A 15 13.57 18.11 -5.03
CA ALA A 15 14.81 18.88 -5.20
C ALA A 15 16.01 18.22 -4.50
N LEU A 16 17.20 18.36 -5.09
CA LEU A 16 18.47 17.99 -4.46
C LEU A 16 19.13 19.23 -3.89
N VAL A 17 19.34 19.24 -2.58
CA VAL A 17 19.88 20.38 -1.82
C VAL A 17 21.14 19.96 -1.08
N GLN A 18 22.19 20.78 -1.15
CA GLN A 18 23.35 20.66 -0.29
C GLN A 18 23.06 21.31 1.06
N LEU A 19 23.37 20.61 2.16
CA LEU A 19 23.05 21.06 3.51
C LEU A 19 24.13 21.97 4.13
N ASN A 20 24.75 22.83 3.33
CA ASN A 20 25.63 23.88 3.84
C ASN A 20 24.80 24.98 4.51
N HIS A 21 25.45 25.95 5.15
CA HIS A 21 24.77 27.09 5.80
C HIS A 21 23.78 27.85 4.90
N GLU A 22 24.01 27.88 3.59
CA GLU A 22 23.13 28.54 2.62
C GLU A 22 21.97 27.67 2.13
N GLY A 23 22.04 26.34 2.29
CA GLY A 23 21.06 25.40 1.72
C GLY A 23 21.08 25.39 0.18
N THR A 24 22.25 25.28 -0.44
CA THR A 24 22.39 25.42 -1.90
C THR A 24 21.60 24.36 -2.68
N VAL A 25 20.66 24.79 -3.52
CA VAL A 25 19.93 23.90 -4.44
C VAL A 25 20.85 23.46 -5.59
N LEU A 26 21.13 22.17 -5.65
CA LEU A 26 21.97 21.56 -6.71
C LEU A 26 21.15 21.18 -7.95
N THR A 27 19.89 20.75 -7.72
CA THR A 27 18.90 20.43 -8.76
C THR A 27 17.51 20.77 -8.22
N SER A 28 16.73 21.59 -8.92
CA SER A 28 15.39 22.02 -8.48
C SER A 28 14.26 21.08 -8.90
N ALA A 29 14.50 20.13 -9.80
CA ALA A 29 13.50 19.18 -10.28
C ALA A 29 14.16 17.82 -10.61
N VAL A 30 14.18 16.92 -9.63
CA VAL A 30 14.79 15.58 -9.73
C VAL A 30 13.76 14.54 -10.19
N ALA A 31 12.61 14.50 -9.54
CA ALA A 31 11.52 13.57 -9.78
C ALA A 31 10.16 14.26 -9.53
N GLN A 32 9.08 13.73 -10.09
CA GLN A 32 7.71 13.99 -9.62
C GLN A 32 7.37 12.96 -8.55
N ASP A 33 6.80 13.39 -7.43
CA ASP A 33 6.40 12.48 -6.35
C ASP A 33 4.90 12.17 -6.40
N ILE A 34 4.58 10.88 -6.20
CA ILE A 34 3.24 10.33 -6.23
C ILE A 34 3.01 9.49 -4.98
N ALA A 35 1.95 9.82 -4.23
CA ALA A 35 1.49 9.05 -3.09
C ALA A 35 0.08 8.48 -3.30
N TYR A 36 -0.20 7.34 -2.66
CA TYR A 36 -1.54 6.77 -2.58
C TYR A 36 -2.31 7.30 -1.36
N GLU A 37 -2.25 8.61 -1.12
CA GLU A 37 -2.90 9.25 0.02
C GLU A 37 -4.43 9.17 -0.11
N VAL A 38 -5.09 8.76 0.99
CA VAL A 38 -6.54 8.59 1.06
C VAL A 38 -7.05 9.31 2.31
N ASP A 39 -8.07 10.15 2.16
CA ASP A 39 -8.71 10.80 3.32
C ASP A 39 -9.54 9.83 4.16
N GLY A 40 -9.92 8.69 3.57
CA GLY A 40 -10.66 7.62 4.22
C GLY A 40 -12.18 7.86 4.30
N TRP A 41 -12.89 6.83 4.75
CA TRP A 41 -14.34 6.84 4.81
C TRP A 41 -14.86 7.93 5.78
N GLY A 42 -15.69 8.84 5.27
CA GLY A 42 -16.22 9.98 6.00
C GLY A 42 -15.69 11.34 5.54
N SER A 43 -14.69 11.37 4.64
CA SER A 43 -14.36 12.57 3.89
C SER A 43 -15.41 12.85 2.82
N ASP A 44 -15.78 14.12 2.69
CA ASP A 44 -16.64 14.64 1.61
C ASP A 44 -15.83 15.01 0.35
N GLU A 45 -14.49 14.94 0.42
CA GLU A 45 -13.59 15.30 -0.68
C GLU A 45 -13.21 14.07 -1.52
N TYR A 46 -13.37 14.18 -2.84
CA TYR A 46 -12.91 13.15 -3.76
C TYR A 46 -11.40 13.28 -3.99
N PRO A 47 -10.62 12.18 -3.92
CA PRO A 47 -11.05 10.81 -3.64
C PRO A 47 -10.92 10.41 -2.17
N ASN A 48 -11.88 9.65 -1.63
CA ASN A 48 -11.81 9.14 -0.25
C ASN A 48 -11.34 7.67 -0.15
N SER A 49 -11.00 7.06 -1.28
CA SER A 49 -10.58 5.67 -1.37
C SER A 49 -9.45 5.45 -2.35
N LEU A 50 -8.73 4.32 -2.21
CA LEU A 50 -7.66 3.94 -3.14
C LEU A 50 -8.16 3.78 -4.59
N LEU A 51 -9.44 3.42 -4.77
CA LEU A 51 -10.12 3.34 -6.06
C LEU A 51 -10.11 4.70 -6.76
N GLY A 52 -10.61 5.73 -6.06
CA GLY A 52 -10.65 7.10 -6.55
C GLY A 52 -9.26 7.68 -6.76
N VAL A 53 -8.30 7.40 -5.86
CA VAL A 53 -6.90 7.84 -6.03
C VAL A 53 -6.31 7.34 -7.33
N VAL A 54 -6.46 6.04 -7.62
CA VAL A 54 -5.90 5.45 -8.83
C VAL A 54 -6.62 5.99 -10.08
N ALA A 55 -7.94 6.16 -10.03
CA ALA A 55 -8.69 6.73 -11.15
C ALA A 55 -8.31 8.19 -11.43
N LEU A 56 -8.21 9.02 -10.39
CA LEU A 56 -7.77 10.42 -10.48
C LEU A 56 -6.35 10.51 -11.06
N LEU A 57 -5.44 9.65 -10.60
CA LEU A 57 -4.08 9.56 -11.13
C LEU A 57 -4.09 9.33 -12.65
N ARG A 58 -4.87 8.34 -13.11
CA ARG A 58 -4.98 8.03 -14.53
C ARG A 58 -5.57 9.17 -15.34
N GLN A 59 -6.71 9.71 -14.89
CA GLN A 59 -7.37 10.80 -15.57
C GLN A 59 -6.44 12.03 -15.67
N THR A 60 -5.66 12.31 -14.62
CA THR A 60 -4.69 13.41 -14.62
C THR A 60 -3.58 13.21 -15.65
N LEU A 61 -3.03 12.00 -15.79
CA LEU A 61 -2.00 11.70 -16.80
C LEU A 61 -2.55 11.77 -18.24
N MET A 62 -3.81 11.36 -18.44
CA MET A 62 -4.53 11.50 -19.71
C MET A 62 -4.76 12.98 -20.03
N ASP A 63 -5.23 13.74 -19.05
CA ASP A 63 -5.50 15.17 -19.15
C ASP A 63 -4.23 15.96 -19.42
N ALA A 64 -3.09 15.60 -18.80
CA ALA A 64 -1.80 16.21 -19.09
C ALA A 64 -1.39 16.02 -20.57
N SER A 65 -1.62 14.83 -21.10
CA SER A 65 -1.32 14.52 -22.50
C SER A 65 -2.24 15.30 -23.46
N TRP A 66 -3.54 15.28 -23.18
CA TRP A 66 -4.56 15.99 -23.95
C TRP A 66 -4.37 17.50 -23.90
N TYR A 67 -4.15 18.09 -22.71
CA TYR A 67 -4.01 19.53 -22.50
C TYR A 67 -2.89 20.12 -23.37
N ARG A 68 -1.75 19.44 -23.48
CA ARG A 68 -0.64 19.92 -24.32
C ARG A 68 -0.98 19.89 -25.80
N GLU A 69 -1.66 18.84 -26.27
CA GLU A 69 -2.16 18.76 -27.66
C GLU A 69 -3.19 19.86 -27.93
N ALA A 70 -4.17 20.02 -27.03
CA ALA A 70 -5.21 21.03 -27.12
C ALA A 70 -4.61 22.44 -27.18
N ASN A 71 -3.70 22.78 -26.26
CA ASN A 71 -3.02 24.07 -26.22
C ASN A 71 -2.22 24.36 -27.51
N ALA A 72 -1.48 23.37 -28.02
CA ALA A 72 -0.77 23.50 -29.29
C ALA A 72 -1.73 23.76 -30.47
N LYS A 73 -2.87 23.06 -30.50
CA LYS A 73 -3.90 23.23 -31.51
C LYS A 73 -4.56 24.61 -31.47
N THR A 74 -4.92 25.08 -30.28
CA THR A 74 -5.52 26.40 -30.07
C THR A 74 -4.58 27.51 -30.50
N LYS A 75 -3.28 27.41 -30.18
CA LYS A 75 -2.25 28.36 -30.64
C LYS A 75 -2.10 28.34 -32.16
N GLN A 76 -2.19 27.17 -32.80
CA GLN A 76 -2.07 27.03 -34.25
C GLN A 76 -3.31 27.54 -35.00
N PHE A 77 -4.52 27.33 -34.44
CA PHE A 77 -5.79 27.68 -35.07
C PHE A 77 -6.71 28.45 -34.10
N PRO A 78 -6.36 29.68 -33.69
CA PRO A 78 -7.10 30.44 -32.68
C PRO A 78 -8.51 30.84 -33.12
N GLN A 79 -8.74 31.00 -34.43
CA GLN A 79 -10.07 31.31 -34.98
C GLN A 79 -11.03 30.10 -35.00
N ASN A 80 -10.52 28.89 -34.70
CA ASN A 80 -11.29 27.65 -34.76
C ASN A 80 -11.52 27.02 -33.37
N ASN A 81 -10.91 27.57 -32.33
CA ASN A 81 -10.88 26.99 -30.98
C ASN A 81 -11.08 28.08 -29.94
N GLU A 82 -11.74 27.73 -28.85
CA GLU A 82 -11.83 28.62 -27.70
C GLU A 82 -10.47 28.77 -27.01
N PRO A 83 -10.15 29.96 -26.46
CA PRO A 83 -8.96 30.15 -25.65
C PRO A 83 -8.97 29.21 -24.44
N PHE A 84 -7.87 28.49 -24.25
CA PHE A 84 -7.70 27.61 -23.09
C PHE A 84 -7.19 28.40 -21.89
N LYS A 85 -7.76 28.11 -20.70
CA LYS A 85 -7.17 28.55 -19.44
C LYS A 85 -5.82 27.85 -19.25
N GLU A 86 -4.79 28.63 -18.95
CA GLU A 86 -3.46 28.09 -18.71
C GLU A 86 -3.47 27.20 -17.43
N ASN A 87 -3.05 25.95 -17.59
CA ASN A 87 -2.76 25.01 -16.52
C ASN A 87 -1.30 24.58 -16.64
N LYS A 88 -0.45 25.07 -15.73
CA LYS A 88 0.99 24.80 -15.75
C LYS A 88 1.32 23.39 -15.31
N ASP A 89 0.52 22.83 -14.40
CA ASP A 89 0.79 21.52 -13.80
C ASP A 89 0.60 20.42 -14.83
N LEU A 90 -0.49 20.48 -15.60
CA LEU A 90 -0.75 19.55 -16.72
C LEU A 90 0.32 19.65 -17.82
N ASP A 91 0.79 20.86 -18.15
CA ASP A 91 1.88 21.04 -19.12
C ASP A 91 3.18 20.39 -18.60
N ILE A 92 3.55 20.69 -17.35
CA ILE A 92 4.73 20.14 -16.69
C ILE A 92 4.67 18.61 -16.64
N LEU A 93 3.54 18.02 -16.24
CA LEU A 93 3.38 16.57 -16.15
C LEU A 93 3.50 15.90 -17.54
N SER A 94 2.90 16.51 -18.57
CA SER A 94 3.00 16.03 -19.96
C SER A 94 4.45 16.02 -20.44
N ASP A 95 5.18 17.09 -20.18
CA ASP A 95 6.60 17.26 -20.52
C ASP A 95 7.47 16.29 -19.75
N TRP A 96 7.17 16.10 -18.46
CA TRP A 96 7.89 15.21 -17.58
C TRP A 96 7.81 13.76 -18.07
N ARG A 97 6.59 13.31 -18.37
CA ARG A 97 6.33 11.98 -18.93
C ARG A 97 7.02 11.77 -20.27
N LYS A 98 6.84 12.69 -21.23
CA LYS A 98 7.49 12.60 -22.55
C LYS A 98 9.01 12.62 -22.48
N GLY A 99 9.57 13.33 -21.50
CA GLY A 99 11.00 13.39 -21.23
C GLY A 99 11.57 12.14 -20.56
N ASN A 100 10.74 11.11 -20.31
CA ASN A 100 11.10 9.90 -19.57
C ASN A 100 11.75 10.21 -18.20
N LYS A 101 11.28 11.28 -17.55
CA LYS A 101 11.82 11.73 -16.27
C LYS A 101 11.21 10.93 -15.11
N PRO A 102 11.92 10.82 -13.97
CA PRO A 102 11.50 9.95 -12.88
C PRO A 102 10.17 10.34 -12.20
N PHE A 103 9.34 9.35 -11.92
CA PHE A 103 8.19 9.45 -11.01
C PHE A 103 8.47 8.56 -9.79
N ILE A 104 8.48 9.13 -8.59
CA ILE A 104 8.61 8.37 -7.34
C ILE A 104 7.21 7.96 -6.92
N PHE A 105 7.01 6.66 -6.72
CA PHE A 105 5.79 6.12 -6.11
C PHE A 105 6.05 5.76 -4.66
N GLU A 106 5.30 6.36 -3.74
CA GLU A 106 5.32 6.02 -2.33
C GLU A 106 4.51 4.75 -2.07
N THR A 107 5.20 3.69 -1.63
CA THR A 107 4.58 2.38 -1.39
C THR A 107 4.51 2.08 0.10
N SER A 108 3.40 1.45 0.52
CA SER A 108 3.11 1.09 1.91
C SER A 108 3.22 -0.42 2.19
N HIS A 109 3.23 -1.26 1.16
CA HIS A 109 3.35 -2.72 1.25
C HIS A 109 3.72 -3.34 -0.11
N GLU A 110 3.96 -4.65 -0.14
CA GLU A 110 4.44 -5.40 -1.31
C GLU A 110 3.49 -5.37 -2.51
N LEU A 111 2.17 -5.39 -2.33
CA LEU A 111 1.24 -5.27 -3.48
C LEU A 111 1.15 -3.84 -4.05
N SER A 112 1.54 -2.81 -3.29
CA SER A 112 1.51 -1.43 -3.79
C SER A 112 2.59 -1.16 -4.81
N VAL A 113 3.75 -1.80 -4.70
CA VAL A 113 4.80 -1.69 -5.73
C VAL A 113 4.36 -2.29 -7.08
N LEU A 114 3.63 -3.41 -7.05
CA LEU A 114 3.10 -4.05 -8.26
C LEU A 114 2.04 -3.15 -8.93
N ARG A 115 1.19 -2.50 -8.13
CA ARG A 115 0.24 -1.49 -8.62
C ARG A 115 0.95 -0.31 -9.29
N SER A 116 2.03 0.18 -8.69
CA SER A 116 2.84 1.25 -9.30
C SER A 116 3.44 0.81 -10.64
N PHE A 117 3.87 -0.44 -10.77
CA PHE A 117 4.36 -0.97 -12.05
C PHE A 117 3.26 -1.04 -13.11
N ASN A 118 2.05 -1.48 -12.77
CA ASN A 118 0.93 -1.52 -13.72
C ASN A 118 0.59 -0.12 -14.25
N ILE A 119 0.53 0.88 -13.36
CA ILE A 119 0.31 2.27 -13.75
C ILE A 119 1.47 2.77 -14.61
N SER A 120 2.70 2.42 -14.25
CA SER A 120 3.89 2.81 -15.01
C SER A 120 3.92 2.22 -16.41
N ASP A 121 3.50 0.96 -16.58
CA ASP A 121 3.41 0.31 -17.88
C ASP A 121 2.28 0.94 -18.73
N GLU A 122 1.10 1.15 -18.14
CA GLU A 122 -0.05 1.77 -18.81
C GLU A 122 0.27 3.16 -19.37
N PHE A 123 1.02 3.97 -18.62
CA PHE A 123 1.35 5.35 -19.01
C PHE A 123 2.79 5.57 -19.49
N GLN A 124 3.59 4.50 -19.55
CA GLN A 124 5.01 4.51 -19.91
C GLN A 124 5.83 5.48 -19.04
N LEU A 125 5.73 5.31 -17.71
CA LEU A 125 6.41 6.13 -16.72
C LEU A 125 7.76 5.52 -16.32
N ASN A 126 8.77 6.38 -16.13
CA ASN A 126 10.03 5.99 -15.48
C ASN A 126 9.82 5.94 -13.96
N SER A 127 9.44 4.77 -13.44
CA SER A 127 9.14 4.62 -12.01
C SER A 127 10.37 4.40 -11.15
N TRP A 128 10.48 5.25 -10.14
CA TRP A 128 11.25 5.04 -8.93
C TRP A 128 10.30 4.62 -7.82
N ILE A 129 10.76 3.77 -6.91
CA ILE A 129 9.94 3.28 -5.81
C ILE A 129 10.50 3.80 -4.51
N ARG A 130 9.70 4.55 -3.75
CA ARG A 130 9.97 4.73 -2.31
C ARG A 130 9.43 3.48 -1.62
N GLY A 131 10.36 2.64 -1.16
CA GLY A 131 10.07 1.31 -0.62
C GLY A 131 9.26 1.37 0.67
N SER A 132 8.55 0.28 0.92
CA SER A 132 7.76 0.00 2.12
C SER A 132 8.54 -0.78 3.18
N GLY A 133 9.64 -1.44 2.80
CA GLY A 133 10.38 -2.38 3.65
C GLY A 133 9.97 -3.85 3.46
N TYR A 134 8.98 -4.11 2.58
CA TYR A 134 8.45 -5.44 2.29
C TYR A 134 8.86 -6.02 0.93
N GLU A 135 9.77 -5.36 0.21
CA GLU A 135 10.09 -5.66 -1.20
C GLU A 135 10.61 -7.10 -1.38
N TYR A 136 11.37 -7.63 -0.42
CA TYR A 136 11.84 -9.02 -0.42
C TYR A 136 10.70 -10.06 -0.60
N ARG A 137 9.46 -9.73 -0.22
CA ARG A 137 8.29 -10.62 -0.35
C ARG A 137 7.78 -10.79 -1.79
N ARG A 138 8.18 -9.90 -2.71
CA ARG A 138 7.85 -9.95 -4.14
C ARG A 138 9.09 -9.70 -5.00
N ILE A 139 10.25 -10.15 -4.52
CA ILE A 139 11.53 -9.92 -5.18
C ILE A 139 11.56 -10.43 -6.62
N SER A 140 10.90 -11.55 -6.90
CA SER A 140 10.88 -12.16 -8.23
C SER A 140 10.10 -11.31 -9.25
N GLU A 141 9.05 -10.63 -8.81
CA GLU A 141 8.25 -9.70 -9.61
C GLU A 141 8.98 -8.36 -9.76
N ILE A 142 9.54 -7.83 -8.68
CA ILE A 142 10.27 -6.56 -8.67
C ILE A 142 11.53 -6.63 -9.55
N ALA A 143 12.30 -7.72 -9.47
CA ALA A 143 13.51 -7.91 -10.25
C ALA A 143 13.26 -7.95 -11.77
N LYS A 144 12.06 -8.38 -12.22
CA LYS A 144 11.69 -8.35 -13.64
C LYS A 144 11.57 -6.93 -14.19
N VAL A 145 11.09 -6.00 -13.36
CA VAL A 145 10.96 -4.58 -13.71
C VAL A 145 12.27 -3.83 -13.50
N ASN A 146 13.07 -4.26 -12.51
CA ASN A 146 14.36 -3.67 -12.13
C ASN A 146 14.31 -2.14 -11.89
N PRO A 147 13.43 -1.65 -10.98
CA PRO A 147 13.31 -0.23 -10.70
C PRO A 147 14.53 0.31 -9.92
N PHE A 148 14.62 1.63 -9.82
CA PHE A 148 15.44 2.24 -8.75
C PHE A 148 14.60 2.36 -7.48
N ILE A 149 15.11 1.85 -6.35
CA ILE A 149 14.41 1.83 -5.06
C ILE A 149 15.10 2.75 -4.06
N ILE A 150 14.33 3.67 -3.48
CA ILE A 150 14.69 4.48 -2.31
C ILE A 150 14.13 3.76 -1.09
N LEU A 151 14.99 3.00 -0.39
CA LEU A 151 14.59 2.06 0.65
C LEU A 151 14.77 2.67 2.06
N PRO A 152 13.71 2.79 2.86
CA PRO A 152 13.84 3.13 4.27
C PRO A 152 14.43 1.95 5.05
N LEU A 153 15.34 2.24 5.99
CA LEU A 153 15.84 1.24 6.94
C LEU A 153 14.96 1.13 8.19
N ASP A 154 13.65 1.21 8.02
CA ASP A 154 12.68 1.16 9.11
C ASP A 154 12.33 -0.30 9.44
N PHE A 155 13.17 -0.92 10.28
CA PHE A 155 12.98 -2.32 10.68
C PHE A 155 12.06 -2.40 11.91
N PRO A 156 11.15 -3.39 11.96
CA PRO A 156 10.27 -3.56 13.10
C PRO A 156 11.05 -3.80 14.40
N SER A 157 10.48 -3.31 15.50
CA SER A 157 11.03 -3.51 16.85
C SER A 157 11.02 -4.97 17.26
N THR A 158 11.93 -5.36 18.16
CA THR A 158 11.97 -6.72 18.71
C THR A 158 10.66 -7.08 19.40
N PRO A 159 9.96 -8.15 18.97
CA PRO A 159 8.74 -8.63 19.63
C PRO A 159 9.02 -9.02 21.07
N ASP A 160 8.15 -8.57 21.99
CA ASP A 160 8.22 -8.97 23.39
C ASP A 160 7.43 -10.28 23.59
N LEU A 161 8.18 -11.37 23.70
CA LEU A 161 7.65 -12.73 23.89
C LEU A 161 7.78 -13.21 25.34
N SER A 162 8.05 -12.30 26.29
CA SER A 162 8.27 -12.67 27.70
C SER A 162 7.02 -13.25 28.37
N HIS A 163 5.82 -12.86 27.91
CA HIS A 163 4.54 -13.36 28.41
C HIS A 163 3.77 -14.15 27.34
N PRO A 164 3.23 -15.35 27.65
CA PRO A 164 2.49 -16.17 26.67
C PRO A 164 1.30 -15.46 26.01
N TYR A 165 0.56 -14.64 26.75
CA TYR A 165 -0.57 -13.88 26.19
C TYR A 165 -0.12 -12.80 25.19
N GLN A 166 1.04 -12.20 25.42
CA GLN A 166 1.64 -11.22 24.53
C GLN A 166 2.29 -11.90 23.31
N ALA A 167 2.86 -13.10 23.50
CA ALA A 167 3.33 -13.90 22.39
C ALA A 167 2.20 -14.27 21.41
N LEU A 168 0.98 -14.53 21.91
CA LEU A 168 -0.19 -14.83 21.08
C LEU A 168 -0.73 -13.63 20.29
N SER A 169 -0.33 -12.38 20.61
CA SER A 169 -0.73 -11.22 19.81
C SER A 169 0.09 -11.00 18.56
N PHE A 170 1.26 -11.66 18.43
CA PHE A 170 2.08 -11.58 17.22
C PHE A 170 1.70 -12.68 16.23
N SER A 171 1.38 -12.29 15.01
CA SER A 171 1.19 -13.20 13.89
C SER A 171 2.52 -13.79 13.40
N THR A 172 2.46 -14.96 12.76
CA THR A 172 3.64 -15.54 12.09
C THR A 172 4.25 -14.57 11.06
N SER A 173 3.42 -13.80 10.35
CA SER A 173 3.89 -12.81 9.36
C SER A 173 4.70 -11.68 10.00
N GLU A 174 4.28 -11.19 11.17
CA GLU A 174 5.01 -10.15 11.91
C GLU A 174 6.34 -10.67 12.45
N LEU A 175 6.36 -11.89 13.01
CA LEU A 175 7.60 -12.51 13.51
C LEU A 175 8.60 -12.76 12.38
N LYS A 176 8.14 -13.26 11.23
CA LYS A 176 8.99 -13.44 10.03
C LYS A 176 9.48 -12.09 9.49
N HIS A 177 8.61 -11.08 9.44
CA HIS A 177 9.04 -9.75 9.01
C HIS A 177 10.11 -9.16 9.92
N TRP A 178 10.00 -9.37 11.24
CA TRP A 178 11.01 -8.92 12.18
C TRP A 178 12.40 -9.52 11.95
N ASP A 179 12.44 -10.79 11.56
CA ASP A 179 13.70 -11.46 11.26
C ASP A 179 14.25 -11.12 9.86
N MET A 180 13.38 -11.06 8.84
CA MET A 180 13.80 -10.92 7.43
C MET A 180 13.93 -9.49 6.93
N ALA A 181 13.27 -8.50 7.55
CA ALA A 181 13.34 -7.09 7.11
C ALA A 181 14.78 -6.55 7.01
N PRO A 182 15.71 -6.85 7.95
CA PRO A 182 17.10 -6.43 7.84
C PRO A 182 17.84 -6.97 6.63
N ASP A 183 17.41 -8.09 6.07
CA ASP A 183 18.03 -8.72 4.89
C ASP A 183 17.58 -8.03 3.59
N ASN A 184 16.49 -7.27 3.62
CA ASN A 184 15.86 -6.67 2.43
C ASN A 184 16.83 -5.86 1.55
N PRO A 185 17.70 -4.97 2.08
CA PRO A 185 18.68 -4.26 1.25
C PRO A 185 19.63 -5.20 0.50
N ALA A 186 20.12 -6.25 1.17
CA ALA A 186 21.01 -7.24 0.57
C ALA A 186 20.28 -8.08 -0.50
N VAL A 187 19.06 -8.53 -0.19
CA VAL A 187 18.20 -9.29 -1.13
C VAL A 187 17.97 -8.50 -2.43
N LEU A 188 17.67 -7.21 -2.34
CA LEU A 188 17.46 -6.36 -3.51
C LEU A 188 18.73 -6.26 -4.37
N ILE A 189 19.87 -6.00 -3.75
CA ILE A 189 21.15 -5.84 -4.46
C ILE A 189 21.64 -7.17 -5.06
N ASP A 190 21.45 -8.29 -4.35
CA ASP A 190 21.74 -9.65 -4.85
C ASP A 190 20.96 -9.96 -6.15
N HIS A 191 19.78 -9.35 -6.34
CA HIS A 191 18.95 -9.46 -7.55
C HIS A 191 19.23 -8.36 -8.58
N GLY A 192 20.29 -7.58 -8.42
CA GLY A 192 20.73 -6.54 -9.36
C GLY A 192 19.93 -5.24 -9.31
N ILE A 193 19.08 -5.06 -8.29
CA ILE A 193 18.25 -3.86 -8.14
C ILE A 193 19.10 -2.71 -7.60
N SER A 194 19.00 -1.54 -8.23
CA SER A 194 19.67 -0.33 -7.75
C SER A 194 18.94 0.23 -6.51
N VAL A 195 19.65 0.34 -5.39
CA VAL A 195 19.08 0.82 -4.12
C VAL A 195 19.77 2.10 -3.65
N ALA A 196 18.99 3.05 -3.16
CA ALA A 196 19.45 4.12 -2.28
C ALA A 196 18.80 3.98 -0.90
N LEU A 197 19.54 4.28 0.17
CA LEU A 197 19.03 4.16 1.54
C LEU A 197 18.55 5.52 2.06
N THR A 198 17.39 5.56 2.70
CA THR A 198 16.79 6.80 3.23
C THR A 198 16.48 6.73 4.72
N SER A 199 16.60 7.87 5.40
CA SER A 199 16.16 8.06 6.78
C SER A 199 14.69 8.49 6.90
N ASN A 200 14.01 8.75 5.77
CA ASN A 200 12.59 9.06 5.76
C ASN A 200 11.79 7.91 6.40
N GLY A 201 10.88 8.23 7.33
CA GLY A 201 10.11 7.25 8.11
C GLY A 201 10.75 6.83 9.44
N LEU A 202 12.05 7.08 9.66
CA LEU A 202 12.75 6.67 10.88
C LEU A 202 12.85 7.79 11.93
N ASN A 203 12.99 7.42 13.20
CA ASN A 203 13.48 8.35 14.21
C ASN A 203 15.01 8.54 14.04
N GLY A 204 15.51 9.77 14.18
CA GLY A 204 16.88 10.14 13.79
C GLY A 204 18.05 9.36 14.46
N LYS A 205 17.80 8.58 15.52
CA LYS A 205 18.82 7.72 16.17
C LYS A 205 18.88 6.30 15.61
N GLU A 206 17.89 5.88 14.82
CA GLU A 206 17.73 4.48 14.41
C GLU A 206 18.47 4.16 13.11
N PHE A 207 18.65 5.13 12.22
CA PHE A 207 19.20 4.90 10.89
C PHE A 207 20.56 4.19 10.89
N ARG A 208 21.55 4.71 11.63
CA ARG A 208 22.90 4.11 11.69
C ARG A 208 22.90 2.73 12.37
N LYS A 209 22.04 2.54 13.37
CA LYS A 209 21.86 1.25 14.04
C LYS A 209 21.32 0.22 13.05
N ASN A 210 20.28 0.57 12.29
CA ASN A 210 19.66 -0.33 11.32
C ASN A 210 20.58 -0.56 10.11
N LEU A 211 21.38 0.43 9.70
CA LEU A 211 22.42 0.26 8.69
C LEU A 211 23.49 -0.76 9.13
N SER A 212 23.99 -0.65 10.38
CA SER A 212 24.92 -1.63 10.96
C SER A 212 24.31 -3.02 10.95
N ARG A 213 23.05 -3.14 11.37
CA ARG A 213 22.31 -4.41 11.39
C ARG A 213 22.16 -5.00 9.99
N ALA A 214 21.82 -4.21 8.97
CA ALA A 214 21.73 -4.68 7.58
C ALA A 214 23.08 -5.19 7.04
N VAL A 215 24.19 -4.55 7.41
CA VAL A 215 25.55 -5.00 7.04
C VAL A 215 25.90 -6.32 7.73
N GLU A 216 25.62 -6.45 9.02
CA GLU A 216 25.78 -7.71 9.75
C GLU A 216 24.94 -8.84 9.14
N ARG A 217 23.75 -8.49 8.63
CA ARG A 217 22.79 -9.38 7.96
C ARG A 217 23.12 -9.67 6.48
N GLY A 218 24.27 -9.23 5.99
CA GLY A 218 24.82 -9.64 4.69
C GLY A 218 24.90 -8.56 3.61
N LEU A 219 24.45 -7.33 3.88
CA LEU A 219 24.73 -6.21 2.98
C LEU A 219 26.22 -5.87 3.01
N SER A 220 26.90 -5.88 1.87
CA SER A 220 28.32 -5.53 1.85
C SER A 220 28.54 -4.06 2.23
N GLU A 221 29.60 -3.75 2.98
CA GLU A 221 29.94 -2.36 3.34
C GLU A 221 30.14 -1.46 2.09
N THR A 222 30.61 -2.06 0.99
CA THR A 222 30.81 -1.34 -0.28
C THR A 222 29.47 -0.95 -0.91
N ASP A 223 28.52 -1.90 -0.96
CA ASP A 223 27.19 -1.65 -1.51
C ASP A 223 26.38 -0.71 -0.61
N ALA A 224 26.49 -0.88 0.71
CA ALA A 224 25.92 0.04 1.69
C ALA A 224 26.43 1.47 1.48
N LEU A 225 27.75 1.65 1.28
CA LEU A 225 28.32 2.97 1.00
C LEU A 225 27.82 3.52 -0.34
N ALA A 226 27.79 2.70 -1.38
CA ALA A 226 27.33 3.09 -2.70
C ALA A 226 25.85 3.54 -2.68
N ALA A 227 25.00 2.83 -1.93
CA ALA A 227 23.58 3.15 -1.74
C ALA A 227 23.34 4.46 -0.96
N LEU A 228 24.32 4.90 -0.16
CA LEU A 228 24.29 6.21 0.51
C LEU A 228 24.92 7.34 -0.31
N THR A 229 25.71 7.01 -1.34
CA THR A 229 26.60 7.96 -2.01
C THR A 229 26.48 7.93 -3.54
N SER A 230 27.21 7.03 -4.21
CA SER A 230 27.36 7.04 -5.66
C SER A 230 26.08 6.71 -6.42
N ILE A 231 25.26 5.77 -5.93
CA ILE A 231 24.02 5.36 -6.60
C ILE A 231 23.00 6.50 -6.63
N PRO A 232 22.60 7.12 -5.49
CA PRO A 232 21.67 8.25 -5.55
C PRO A 232 22.25 9.44 -6.31
N ALA A 233 23.56 9.72 -6.22
CA ALA A 233 24.20 10.77 -7.01
C ALA A 233 24.06 10.54 -8.52
N GLU A 234 24.30 9.31 -8.99
CA GLU A 234 24.15 8.93 -10.39
C GLU A 234 22.69 9.03 -10.86
N LYS A 235 21.75 8.45 -10.10
CA LYS A 235 20.33 8.46 -10.45
C LYS A 235 19.74 9.88 -10.51
N MET A 236 20.22 10.78 -9.65
CA MET A 236 19.80 12.19 -9.63
C MET A 236 20.60 13.08 -10.60
N GLY A 237 21.44 12.51 -11.47
CA GLY A 237 22.17 13.23 -12.51
C GLY A 237 23.33 14.09 -12.01
N LYS A 238 23.92 13.74 -10.85
CA LYS A 238 25.06 14.43 -10.22
C LYS A 238 26.25 13.51 -9.93
N GLY A 239 26.32 12.34 -10.58
CA GLY A 239 27.41 11.37 -10.41
C GLY A 239 28.79 11.85 -10.87
N ASP A 240 28.85 12.98 -11.58
CA ASP A 240 30.06 13.70 -12.01
C ASP A 240 30.59 14.69 -10.96
N GLN A 241 29.79 14.99 -9.92
CA GLN A 241 30.10 16.00 -8.90
C GLN A 241 30.01 15.44 -7.47
N LEU A 242 29.23 14.38 -7.25
CA LEU A 242 28.87 13.84 -5.95
C LEU A 242 29.09 12.32 -5.86
N GLY A 243 29.09 11.82 -4.63
CA GLY A 243 29.02 10.37 -4.33
C GLY A 243 30.34 9.62 -4.43
N LYS A 244 31.45 10.30 -4.77
CA LYS A 244 32.81 9.72 -4.83
C LYS A 244 33.84 10.71 -4.31
N ILE A 245 34.92 10.19 -3.74
CA ILE A 245 36.12 10.98 -3.42
C ILE A 245 37.02 10.95 -4.65
N LYS A 246 36.95 11.99 -5.47
CA LYS A 246 37.70 12.11 -6.74
C LYS A 246 38.07 13.58 -6.99
N GLN A 247 39.20 13.80 -7.67
CA GLN A 247 39.59 15.14 -8.11
C GLN A 247 38.45 15.82 -8.90
N GLY A 248 38.09 17.05 -8.51
CA GLY A 248 37.03 17.84 -9.13
C GLY A 248 35.63 17.65 -8.54
N PHE A 249 35.43 16.68 -7.63
CA PHE A 249 34.14 16.47 -6.96
C PHE A 249 33.98 17.43 -5.77
N LEU A 250 32.74 17.68 -5.37
CA LEU A 250 32.45 18.47 -4.17
C LEU A 250 33.00 17.76 -2.93
N ALA A 251 33.67 18.51 -2.06
CA ALA A 251 34.27 18.01 -0.82
C ALA A 251 33.21 17.79 0.28
N ASN A 252 32.28 16.87 0.00
CA ASN A 252 31.27 16.37 0.93
C ASN A 252 31.80 15.10 1.59
N LEU A 253 32.31 15.21 2.82
CA LEU A 253 33.03 14.13 3.52
C LEU A 253 32.43 13.87 4.90
N THR A 254 32.56 12.65 5.41
CA THR A 254 32.24 12.33 6.80
C THR A 254 33.48 11.71 7.43
N ILE A 255 34.01 12.35 8.46
CA ILE A 255 35.15 11.87 9.23
C ILE A 255 34.61 11.03 10.38
N VAL A 256 35.06 9.79 10.48
CA VAL A 256 34.58 8.82 11.47
C VAL A 256 35.78 8.28 12.22
N ASP A 257 35.65 8.18 13.54
CA ASP A 257 36.57 7.45 14.40
C ASP A 257 36.15 5.97 14.41
N GLY A 258 36.86 5.16 13.61
CA GLY A 258 36.56 3.75 13.34
C GLY A 258 35.80 3.51 12.02
N ASN A 259 35.09 2.39 11.93
CA ASN A 259 34.34 2.00 10.72
C ASN A 259 32.92 2.60 10.75
N TYR A 260 32.50 3.30 9.68
CA TYR A 260 31.17 3.91 9.58
C TYR A 260 30.01 2.93 9.80
N PHE A 261 30.17 1.68 9.36
CA PHE A 261 29.14 0.64 9.47
C PHE A 261 29.09 -0.04 10.83
N GLN A 262 30.03 0.25 11.73
CA GLN A 262 29.97 -0.21 13.11
C GLN A 262 29.21 0.79 13.97
N ASN A 263 28.21 0.30 14.71
CA ASN A 263 27.36 1.10 15.57
C ASN A 263 28.14 1.88 16.66
N LYS A 264 29.30 1.36 17.11
CA LYS A 264 30.14 1.99 18.14
C LYS A 264 30.99 3.16 17.62
N SER A 265 31.24 3.23 16.32
CA SER A 265 32.08 4.27 15.73
C SER A 265 31.39 5.63 15.74
N LYS A 266 32.17 6.70 15.85
CA LYS A 266 31.66 8.05 16.06
C LYS A 266 31.96 8.94 14.87
N VAL A 267 30.96 9.71 14.43
CA VAL A 267 31.20 10.79 13.47
C VAL A 267 31.92 11.92 14.22
N VAL A 268 33.11 12.27 13.75
CA VAL A 268 33.96 13.33 14.31
C VAL A 268 33.55 14.68 13.75
N SER A 269 33.51 14.78 12.42
CA SER A 269 33.06 15.96 11.70
C SER A 269 32.49 15.59 10.33
N THR A 270 31.64 16.45 9.81
CA THR A 270 31.11 16.36 8.44
C THR A 270 31.61 17.56 7.67
N TRP A 271 32.11 17.37 6.46
CA TRP A 271 32.52 18.43 5.57
C TRP A 271 31.47 18.59 4.48
N ILE A 272 31.04 19.82 4.21
CA ILE A 272 30.05 20.12 3.17
C ILE A 272 30.64 21.20 2.28
N GLY A 273 30.87 20.89 1.00
CA GLY A 273 31.51 21.82 0.07
C GLY A 273 32.92 22.27 0.48
N GLY A 274 33.61 21.50 1.32
CA GLY A 274 34.94 21.84 1.85
C GLY A 274 34.94 22.66 3.15
N GLU A 275 33.77 22.94 3.73
CA GLU A 275 33.64 23.57 5.05
C GLU A 275 33.41 22.50 6.12
N GLU A 276 34.12 22.57 7.25
CA GLU A 276 34.01 21.61 8.36
C GLU A 276 32.86 21.97 9.31
N TYR A 277 32.01 20.98 9.57
CA TYR A 277 30.94 20.98 10.57
C TYR A 277 31.29 19.97 11.68
N PRO A 278 31.86 20.40 12.82
CA PRO A 278 32.27 19.49 13.89
C PRO A 278 31.05 18.87 14.59
N VAL A 279 31.06 17.54 14.74
CA VAL A 279 30.02 16.78 15.46
C VAL A 279 30.47 16.51 16.90
N LEU A 280 31.73 16.12 17.07
CA LEU A 280 32.35 16.05 18.40
C LEU A 280 32.99 17.40 18.75
N PRO A 281 32.93 17.84 20.02
CA PRO A 281 33.64 19.02 20.45
C PRO A 281 35.15 18.84 20.23
N LYS A 282 35.83 19.89 19.77
CA LYS A 282 37.30 19.92 19.56
C LYS A 282 38.13 19.56 20.80
N TYR A 283 37.51 19.54 21.99
CA TYR A 283 38.13 19.18 23.26
C TYR A 283 37.29 18.09 23.93
N ASP A 284 37.83 16.87 24.05
CA ASP A 284 37.27 15.81 24.89
C ASP A 284 37.90 15.93 26.29
N THR A 285 37.10 16.33 27.28
CA THR A 285 37.55 16.37 28.67
C THR A 285 37.06 15.12 29.37
N ASP A 286 37.94 14.16 29.61
CA ASP A 286 37.60 12.96 30.35
C ASP A 286 37.60 13.23 31.86
N ILE A 287 36.41 13.14 32.45
CA ILE A 287 36.22 13.32 33.89
C ILE A 287 36.02 12.00 34.64
N THR A 288 36.21 10.85 33.98
CA THR A 288 36.04 9.56 34.63
C THR A 288 37.02 9.37 35.78
N GLY A 289 36.53 8.69 36.83
CA GLY A 289 37.31 8.37 38.02
C GLY A 289 36.62 8.77 39.31
N GLU A 290 37.39 8.69 40.38
CA GLU A 290 36.98 9.07 41.72
C GLU A 290 37.44 10.48 42.04
N TRP A 291 36.58 11.25 42.69
CA TRP A 291 36.80 12.64 43.01
C TRP A 291 36.44 12.92 44.47
N LYS A 292 37.27 13.70 45.17
CA LYS A 292 36.93 14.24 46.48
C LYS A 292 36.17 15.55 46.31
N LEU A 293 34.84 15.49 46.39
CA LEU A 293 33.94 16.65 46.32
C LEU A 293 33.85 17.34 47.68
N THR A 294 34.20 18.62 47.75
CA THR A 294 34.16 19.45 48.96
C THR A 294 33.11 20.55 48.80
N MET A 295 32.22 20.69 49.77
CA MET A 295 31.14 21.68 49.81
C MET A 295 31.05 22.27 51.22
N GLY A 296 31.32 23.57 51.38
CA GLY A 296 31.43 24.19 52.70
C GLY A 296 32.52 23.52 53.56
N LYS A 297 32.16 22.99 54.74
CA LYS A 297 33.06 22.27 55.66
C LYS A 297 33.04 20.74 55.50
N LYS A 298 32.24 20.19 54.58
CA LYS A 298 32.07 18.74 54.38
C LYS A 298 32.73 18.29 53.08
N TRP A 299 33.19 17.04 53.06
CA TRP A 299 33.67 16.38 51.85
C TRP A 299 32.90 15.07 51.61
N TYR A 300 32.83 14.66 50.34
CA TYR A 300 32.12 13.50 49.83
C TYR A 300 32.98 12.82 48.76
N GLN A 301 32.79 11.52 48.54
CA GLN A 301 33.36 10.83 47.38
C GLN A 301 32.40 10.94 46.20
N LEU A 302 32.87 11.42 45.07
CA LEU A 302 32.13 11.53 43.82
C LEU A 302 32.74 10.56 42.82
N GLU A 303 31.98 9.55 42.43
CA GLU A 303 32.35 8.65 41.35
C GLU A 303 31.70 9.13 40.06
N LEU A 304 32.49 9.30 39.00
CA LEU A 304 32.01 9.66 37.67
C LEU A 304 32.39 8.56 36.68
N LYS A 305 31.38 7.94 36.07
CA LYS A 305 31.53 6.84 35.11
C LYS A 305 31.01 7.27 33.74
N LYS A 306 31.70 6.89 32.67
CA LYS A 306 31.26 7.10 31.29
C LYS A 306 30.72 5.78 30.76
N LYS A 307 29.44 5.77 30.35
CA LYS A 307 28.80 4.61 29.70
C LYS A 307 28.04 5.10 28.47
N ASN A 308 28.32 4.51 27.31
CA ASN A 308 27.67 4.86 26.03
C ASN A 308 27.65 6.38 25.77
N ASN A 309 28.77 7.08 26.01
CA ASN A 309 28.92 8.53 25.83
C ASN A 309 28.07 9.41 26.76
N SER A 310 27.37 8.83 27.73
CA SER A 310 26.70 9.54 28.82
C SER A 310 27.54 9.40 30.09
N TYR A 311 27.66 10.49 30.82
CA TYR A 311 28.27 10.43 32.14
C TYR A 311 27.17 10.14 33.16
N SER A 312 27.46 9.19 34.05
CA SER A 312 26.70 8.97 35.27
C SER A 312 27.59 9.32 36.45
N GLY A 313 26.99 9.78 37.53
CA GLY A 313 27.75 10.07 38.74
C GLY A 313 26.99 9.65 39.99
N THR A 314 27.76 9.34 41.02
CA THR A 314 27.22 9.03 42.35
C THR A 314 28.05 9.74 43.39
N ILE A 315 27.38 10.44 44.30
CA ILE A 315 28.00 10.98 45.52
C ILE A 315 27.82 9.95 46.63
N ILE A 316 28.90 9.64 47.34
CA ILE A 316 28.95 8.67 48.43
C ILE A 316 29.35 9.41 49.69
N GLN A 317 28.57 9.22 50.75
CA GLN A 317 28.86 9.67 52.11
C GLN A 317 28.67 8.48 53.05
N ASP A 318 29.74 8.02 53.69
CA ASP A 318 29.75 6.82 54.53
C ASP A 318 29.17 5.60 53.79
N THR A 319 27.95 5.16 54.11
CA THR A 319 27.24 4.05 53.43
C THR A 319 26.15 4.51 52.47
N THR A 320 25.85 5.81 52.40
CA THR A 320 24.71 6.36 51.65
C THR A 320 25.16 6.81 50.26
N LYS A 321 24.40 6.41 49.22
CA LYS A 321 24.68 6.75 47.81
C LYS A 321 23.60 7.67 47.25
N PHE A 322 24.02 8.80 46.68
CA PHE A 322 23.16 9.78 46.03
C PHE A 322 23.48 9.81 44.53
N LYS A 323 22.55 9.33 43.70
CA LYS A 323 22.72 9.34 42.24
C LYS A 323 22.57 10.76 41.70
N LEU A 324 23.48 11.15 40.83
CA LEU A 324 23.35 12.39 40.06
C LEU A 324 22.26 12.21 39.00
N SER A 325 21.49 13.26 38.78
CA SER A 325 20.54 13.39 37.67
C SER A 325 20.91 14.59 36.80
N LYS A 326 20.49 14.56 35.54
CA LYS A 326 20.78 15.63 34.54
C LYS A 326 22.26 16.04 34.48
N LEU A 327 23.18 15.08 34.65
CA LEU A 327 24.62 15.32 34.48
C LEU A 327 24.89 15.65 33.00
N LYS A 328 25.39 16.86 32.74
CA LYS A 328 25.76 17.36 31.41
C LYS A 328 27.18 17.89 31.44
N ILE A 329 27.94 17.54 30.41
CA ILE A 329 29.31 18.03 30.20
C ILE A 329 29.38 18.62 28.79
N GLY A 330 29.92 19.83 28.68
CA GLY A 330 30.13 20.52 27.41
C GLY A 330 31.48 21.21 27.41
N GLY A 331 32.47 20.61 26.74
CA GLY A 331 33.85 21.09 26.75
C GLY A 331 34.44 21.12 28.17
N ARG A 332 34.63 22.33 28.73
CA ARG A 332 35.13 22.56 30.10
C ARG A 332 34.04 22.90 31.10
N PHE A 333 32.77 22.71 30.78
CA PHE A 333 31.66 22.99 31.67
C PHE A 333 30.99 21.70 32.13
N ILE A 334 30.58 21.67 33.39
CA ILE A 334 29.87 20.55 33.99
C ILE A 334 28.65 21.04 34.78
N SER A 335 27.55 20.32 34.70
CA SER A 335 26.37 20.58 35.53
C SER A 335 25.65 19.29 35.90
N TRP A 336 25.06 19.23 37.10
CA TRP A 336 24.26 18.10 37.55
C TRP A 336 23.25 18.53 38.61
N GLN A 337 22.34 17.63 38.95
CA GLN A 337 21.40 17.77 40.06
C GLN A 337 21.53 16.59 41.01
N VAL A 338 21.41 16.85 42.30
CA VAL A 338 21.40 15.79 43.33
C VAL A 338 20.51 16.20 44.50
N THR A 339 19.79 15.24 45.05
CA THR A 339 19.01 15.41 46.28
C THR A 339 19.78 14.76 47.42
N LEU A 340 20.39 15.57 48.29
CA LEU A 340 21.18 15.09 49.44
C LEU A 340 20.33 14.90 50.71
N ASP A 341 19.13 15.47 50.75
CA ASP A 341 18.16 15.34 51.82
C ASP A 341 16.79 15.02 51.19
N SER A 342 16.17 13.91 51.60
CA SER A 342 14.88 13.45 51.06
C SER A 342 13.72 14.39 51.34
N THR A 343 13.89 15.35 52.27
CA THR A 343 12.88 16.38 52.59
C THR A 343 13.05 17.67 51.79
N ALA A 344 14.12 17.79 50.98
CA ALA A 344 14.43 18.96 50.17
C ALA A 344 14.39 18.68 48.66
N GLY A 345 14.23 19.75 47.86
CA GLY A 345 14.30 19.68 46.41
C GLY A 345 15.73 19.38 45.88
N PRO A 346 15.88 18.90 44.64
CA PRO A 346 17.18 18.61 44.05
C PRO A 346 18.00 19.90 43.91
N SER A 347 19.22 19.90 44.43
CA SER A 347 20.15 21.03 44.31
C SER A 347 20.89 20.98 42.98
N ARG A 348 20.94 22.10 42.25
CA ARG A 348 21.67 22.23 40.98
C ARG A 348 23.11 22.67 41.21
N PHE A 349 24.03 21.90 40.63
CA PHE A 349 25.46 22.17 40.60
C PHE A 349 25.86 22.59 39.18
N THR A 350 26.66 23.65 39.08
CA THR A 350 27.30 24.09 37.83
C THR A 350 28.75 24.43 38.11
N GLY A 351 29.66 24.10 37.21
CA GLY A 351 31.07 24.43 37.38
C GLY A 351 31.92 24.23 36.13
N HIS A 352 33.21 24.42 36.31
CA HIS A 352 34.23 24.27 35.29
C HIS A 352 35.12 23.07 35.58
N ILE A 353 35.59 22.44 34.51
CA ILE A 353 36.51 21.33 34.52
C ILE A 353 37.91 21.84 34.16
N LEU A 354 38.86 21.61 35.07
CA LEU A 354 40.30 21.71 34.88
C LEU A 354 40.87 20.28 34.90
N GLU A 355 42.14 20.08 34.56
CA GLU A 355 42.73 18.73 34.38
C GLU A 355 42.49 17.77 35.55
N ASN A 356 42.88 18.16 36.78
CA ASN A 356 42.72 17.33 37.99
C ASN A 356 41.79 17.94 39.04
N ARG A 357 41.03 18.98 38.66
CA ARG A 357 40.17 19.74 39.57
C ARG A 357 38.91 20.21 38.86
N MET A 358 37.79 20.15 39.56
CA MET A 358 36.56 20.84 39.16
C MET A 358 36.17 21.83 40.24
N GLU A 359 35.53 22.93 39.87
CA GLU A 359 35.02 23.90 40.83
C GLU A 359 33.79 24.64 40.30
N GLY A 360 32.93 25.09 41.20
CA GLY A 360 31.71 25.79 40.81
C GLY A 360 30.79 26.13 41.98
N THR A 361 29.52 26.30 41.65
CA THR A 361 28.46 26.74 42.58
C THR A 361 27.33 25.73 42.65
N ALA A 362 26.86 25.45 43.86
CA ALA A 362 25.63 24.75 44.16
C ALA A 362 24.55 25.79 44.47
N HIS A 363 23.61 25.98 43.54
CA HIS A 363 22.70 27.13 43.53
C HIS A 363 21.71 27.11 44.70
N ASP A 364 21.03 25.99 44.91
CA ASP A 364 19.99 25.87 45.94
C ASP A 364 20.57 25.77 47.36
N LEU A 365 21.82 25.32 47.47
CA LEU A 365 22.57 25.31 48.73
C LEU A 365 23.30 26.64 48.99
N GLN A 366 23.39 27.52 48.00
CA GLN A 366 24.17 28.77 48.04
C GLN A 366 25.63 28.57 48.50
N LEU A 367 26.26 27.47 48.06
CA LEU A 367 27.63 27.10 48.41
C LEU A 367 28.52 27.02 47.17
N SER A 368 29.81 27.34 47.33
CA SER A 368 30.83 26.92 46.37
C SER A 368 31.23 25.47 46.64
N TRP A 369 31.61 24.76 45.57
CA TRP A 369 32.12 23.41 45.64
C TRP A 369 33.42 23.28 44.85
N SER A 370 34.27 22.34 45.25
CA SER A 370 35.43 21.91 44.47
C SER A 370 35.58 20.40 44.53
N ALA A 371 36.02 19.77 43.46
CA ALA A 371 36.28 18.35 43.40
C ALA A 371 37.71 18.11 42.92
N LEU A 372 38.46 17.25 43.60
CA LEU A 372 39.86 16.95 43.29
C LEU A 372 39.96 15.47 42.93
N LYS A 373 40.57 15.12 41.81
CA LYS A 373 40.64 13.73 41.34
C LYS A 373 41.48 12.89 42.32
N THR A 374 40.95 11.77 42.79
CA THR A 374 41.56 10.89 43.80
C THR A 374 41.88 9.49 43.31
N GLY A 375 41.28 9.05 42.19
CA GLY A 375 41.49 7.70 41.66
C GLY A 375 40.88 7.49 40.27
N VAL A 376 41.13 6.33 39.69
CA VAL A 376 40.53 5.84 38.44
C VAL A 376 39.56 4.70 38.81
N LEU A 377 38.42 4.63 38.14
CA LEU A 377 37.44 3.55 38.34
C LEU A 377 37.79 2.38 37.43
N ASP A 378 37.63 1.14 37.90
CA ASP A 378 37.80 -0.05 37.06
C ASP A 378 36.78 -0.02 35.90
N GLU A 379 37.27 -0.26 34.67
CA GLU A 379 36.42 -0.39 33.49
C GLU A 379 35.60 -1.68 33.59
N GLU A 380 34.27 -1.58 33.54
CA GLU A 380 33.41 -2.76 33.40
C GLU A 380 33.55 -3.28 31.96
N ASP A 381 33.93 -4.57 31.81
CA ASP A 381 34.00 -5.25 30.52
C ASP A 381 32.68 -5.09 29.74
N GLU A 382 32.75 -4.43 28.57
CA GLU A 382 31.63 -4.38 27.65
C GLU A 382 31.33 -5.80 27.14
N LYS A 383 30.10 -6.28 27.35
CA LYS A 383 29.62 -7.51 26.71
C LYS A 383 29.78 -7.38 25.19
N LYS A 384 30.47 -8.34 24.57
CA LYS A 384 30.48 -8.50 23.11
C LYS A 384 29.04 -8.71 22.65
N GLU A 385 28.56 -7.82 21.79
CA GLU A 385 27.31 -8.04 21.06
C GLU A 385 27.51 -9.23 20.11
N GLU A 386 26.58 -10.17 20.14
CA GLU A 386 26.55 -11.28 19.19
C GLU A 386 26.24 -10.73 17.80
N LYS A 387 27.01 -11.15 16.79
CA LYS A 387 26.74 -10.76 15.41
C LYS A 387 25.44 -11.41 14.95
N GLU A 388 24.55 -10.62 14.38
CA GLU A 388 23.38 -11.16 13.70
C GLU A 388 23.80 -11.84 12.40
N ASN A 389 23.07 -12.89 12.00
CA ASN A 389 23.26 -13.59 10.72
C ASN A 389 22.02 -13.39 9.85
N ARG A 390 22.18 -13.49 8.53
CA ARG A 390 21.08 -13.49 7.55
C ARG A 390 20.04 -14.57 7.93
N SER A 391 18.77 -14.28 7.68
CA SER A 391 17.67 -15.20 7.98
C SER A 391 17.82 -16.51 7.18
N GLU A 392 17.49 -17.63 7.84
CA GLU A 392 17.33 -18.95 7.19
C GLU A 392 15.88 -19.21 6.76
N LEU A 393 14.96 -18.28 7.02
CA LEU A 393 13.54 -18.42 6.71
C LEU A 393 13.27 -18.21 5.21
N SER A 394 12.32 -18.97 4.69
CA SER A 394 11.80 -18.81 3.33
C SER A 394 10.62 -17.83 3.30
N VAL A 395 10.42 -17.15 2.17
CA VAL A 395 9.25 -16.30 1.95
C VAL A 395 8.03 -17.17 1.61
N PHE A 396 6.87 -16.85 2.18
CA PHE A 396 5.58 -17.48 1.87
C PHE A 396 4.67 -16.54 1.08
N TYR A 397 3.75 -17.12 0.31
CA TYR A 397 2.81 -16.41 -0.57
C TYR A 397 1.36 -16.76 -0.22
N PRO A 398 0.59 -15.83 0.39
CA PRO A 398 1.09 -14.62 1.04
C PRO A 398 1.85 -14.95 2.33
N GLU A 399 2.52 -13.97 2.93
CA GLU A 399 3.20 -14.20 4.20
C GLU A 399 2.23 -14.49 5.36
N GLY A 400 2.58 -15.47 6.20
CA GLY A 400 1.78 -15.88 7.35
C GLY A 400 1.57 -17.39 7.46
N THR A 401 0.77 -17.80 8.43
CA THR A 401 0.66 -19.20 8.89
C THR A 401 0.23 -20.20 7.82
N TYR A 402 -0.60 -19.79 6.85
CA TYR A 402 -1.14 -20.68 5.82
C TYR A 402 -0.56 -20.41 4.42
N GLY A 403 0.40 -19.49 4.30
CA GLY A 403 1.03 -19.16 3.03
C GLY A 403 1.82 -20.32 2.42
N LEU A 404 2.05 -20.26 1.11
CA LEU A 404 2.79 -21.30 0.37
C LEU A 404 4.25 -20.89 0.15
N GLU A 405 5.20 -21.81 0.35
CA GLU A 405 6.65 -21.56 0.17
C GLU A 405 7.07 -21.40 -1.29
N ASN A 406 6.37 -22.04 -2.22
CA ASN A 406 6.70 -21.99 -3.65
C ASN A 406 5.75 -21.05 -4.39
N ASN A 407 6.30 -20.26 -5.31
CA ASN A 407 5.50 -19.53 -6.29
C ASN A 407 4.57 -20.55 -6.98
N LEU A 408 3.29 -20.19 -7.15
CA LEU A 408 2.21 -21.03 -7.68
C LEU A 408 2.40 -21.55 -9.12
N GLN A 409 3.61 -21.51 -9.70
CA GLN A 409 3.96 -22.14 -10.96
C GLN A 409 3.75 -23.65 -10.85
N ARG A 410 2.58 -24.08 -11.31
CA ARG A 410 2.24 -25.49 -11.48
C ARG A 410 3.18 -26.09 -12.51
N GLU A 411 3.95 -27.08 -12.11
CA GLU A 411 4.45 -28.07 -13.05
C GLU A 411 3.25 -28.73 -13.76
N SER A 412 3.41 -29.11 -15.03
CA SER A 412 2.40 -29.90 -15.74
C SER A 412 2.13 -31.18 -14.93
N GLN A 413 0.88 -31.34 -14.46
CA GLN A 413 0.47 -32.47 -13.66
C GLN A 413 -0.70 -33.19 -14.34
N SER A 414 -0.53 -34.49 -14.55
CA SER A 414 -1.61 -35.41 -14.90
C SER A 414 -2.16 -36.02 -13.62
N ILE A 415 -3.46 -35.91 -13.38
CA ILE A 415 -4.13 -36.41 -12.17
C ILE A 415 -5.30 -37.31 -12.59
N LEU A 416 -5.38 -38.52 -12.03
CA LEU A 416 -6.52 -39.43 -12.20
C LEU A 416 -7.24 -39.59 -10.85
N VAL A 417 -8.50 -39.17 -10.76
CA VAL A 417 -9.37 -39.50 -9.63
C VAL A 417 -10.21 -40.71 -10.00
N GLN A 418 -10.22 -41.76 -9.19
CA GLN A 418 -10.86 -43.03 -9.51
C GLN A 418 -12.09 -43.32 -8.65
N ASN A 419 -13.07 -44.04 -9.21
CA ASN A 419 -14.24 -44.56 -8.48
C ASN A 419 -15.02 -43.48 -7.68
N THR A 420 -15.31 -42.34 -8.31
CA THR A 420 -15.98 -41.20 -7.67
C THR A 420 -17.42 -41.03 -8.15
N THR A 421 -18.25 -40.36 -7.34
CA THR A 421 -19.53 -39.82 -7.80
C THR A 421 -19.31 -38.42 -8.38
N VAL A 422 -19.75 -38.18 -9.61
CA VAL A 422 -19.51 -36.94 -10.36
C VAL A 422 -20.82 -36.26 -10.69
N TRP A 423 -20.98 -35.03 -10.21
CA TRP A 423 -22.06 -34.16 -10.56
C TRP A 423 -21.67 -33.36 -11.81
N THR A 424 -22.24 -33.71 -12.97
CA THR A 424 -21.83 -33.09 -14.24
C THR A 424 -22.39 -31.68 -14.43
N CYS A 425 -23.46 -31.33 -13.70
CA CYS A 425 -24.23 -30.09 -13.87
C CYS A 425 -24.72 -29.86 -15.31
N GLY A 426 -24.86 -30.94 -16.10
CA GLY A 426 -25.41 -30.94 -17.44
C GLY A 426 -26.40 -32.10 -17.63
N ASN A 427 -26.79 -32.37 -18.88
CA ASN A 427 -27.82 -33.35 -19.21
C ASN A 427 -27.51 -34.79 -18.76
N GLN A 428 -26.25 -35.11 -18.47
CA GLN A 428 -25.83 -36.43 -17.98
C GLN A 428 -26.13 -36.64 -16.48
N GLY A 429 -26.48 -35.57 -15.74
CA GLY A 429 -26.82 -35.66 -14.33
C GLY A 429 -25.65 -36.11 -13.44
N ILE A 430 -25.92 -37.10 -12.60
CA ILE A 430 -24.95 -37.66 -11.64
C ILE A 430 -24.44 -39.00 -12.18
N LEU A 431 -23.12 -39.15 -12.24
CA LEU A 431 -22.43 -40.38 -12.65
C LEU A 431 -21.77 -41.03 -11.43
N GLU A 432 -22.01 -42.31 -11.20
CA GLU A 432 -21.44 -43.05 -10.06
C GLU A 432 -20.35 -44.02 -10.50
N GLY A 433 -19.30 -44.17 -9.70
CA GLY A 433 -18.22 -45.13 -9.96
C GLY A 433 -17.37 -44.81 -11.20
N VAL A 434 -17.30 -43.53 -11.59
CA VAL A 434 -16.50 -43.08 -12.74
C VAL A 434 -15.12 -42.57 -12.31
N ASP A 435 -14.20 -42.54 -13.26
CA ASP A 435 -12.90 -41.93 -13.13
C ASP A 435 -12.87 -40.57 -13.87
N ILE A 436 -12.08 -39.62 -13.37
CA ILE A 436 -11.79 -38.33 -14.03
C ILE A 436 -10.28 -38.18 -14.22
N LEU A 437 -9.85 -37.93 -15.46
CA LEU A 437 -8.47 -37.58 -15.80
C LEU A 437 -8.35 -36.07 -16.07
N PHE A 438 -7.46 -35.41 -15.34
CA PHE A 438 -7.05 -34.03 -15.56
C PHE A 438 -5.63 -33.97 -16.11
N GLU A 439 -5.39 -33.12 -17.10
CA GLU A 439 -4.05 -32.78 -17.60
C GLU A 439 -3.99 -31.28 -17.86
N ASP A 440 -2.89 -30.64 -17.43
CA ASP A 440 -2.65 -29.20 -17.61
C ASP A 440 -3.80 -28.32 -17.14
N GLY A 441 -4.43 -28.71 -16.03
CA GLY A 441 -5.53 -27.98 -15.41
C GLY A 441 -6.88 -28.09 -16.16
N LYS A 442 -7.01 -29.02 -17.11
CA LYS A 442 -8.26 -29.28 -17.85
C LYS A 442 -8.72 -30.72 -17.68
N VAL A 443 -10.04 -30.93 -17.66
CA VAL A 443 -10.64 -32.26 -17.74
C VAL A 443 -10.38 -32.83 -19.14
N GLN A 444 -9.66 -33.94 -19.22
CA GLN A 444 -9.39 -34.63 -20.48
C GLN A 444 -10.42 -35.71 -20.77
N LYS A 445 -10.73 -36.54 -19.76
CA LYS A 445 -11.67 -37.67 -19.89
C LYS A 445 -12.44 -37.89 -18.60
N ILE A 446 -13.71 -38.25 -18.76
CA ILE A 446 -14.58 -38.80 -17.72
C ILE A 446 -15.09 -40.13 -18.24
N GLY A 447 -14.98 -41.20 -17.45
CA GLY A 447 -15.45 -42.52 -17.87
C GLY A 447 -15.07 -43.62 -16.90
N TYR A 448 -15.45 -44.85 -17.22
CA TYR A 448 -15.17 -46.01 -16.36
C TYR A 448 -13.83 -46.63 -16.71
N SER A 449 -13.05 -47.01 -15.69
CA SER A 449 -11.80 -47.76 -15.86
C SER A 449 -10.83 -47.09 -16.84
N LEU A 450 -10.58 -45.79 -16.63
CA LEU A 450 -9.70 -45.02 -17.50
C LEU A 450 -8.25 -45.54 -17.40
N ASN A 451 -7.58 -45.63 -18.56
CA ASN A 451 -6.15 -45.94 -18.65
C ASN A 451 -5.34 -44.64 -18.77
N PRO A 452 -4.74 -44.12 -17.68
CA PRO A 452 -4.01 -42.85 -17.72
C PRO A 452 -2.58 -43.03 -18.26
N PRO A 453 -1.91 -41.92 -18.65
CA PRO A 453 -0.47 -41.93 -18.95
C PRO A 453 0.39 -42.41 -17.77
N ARG A 454 1.64 -42.80 -18.05
CA ARG A 454 2.62 -43.12 -17.00
C ARG A 454 2.96 -41.87 -16.18
N GLY A 455 3.16 -42.02 -14.88
CA GLY A 455 3.56 -40.92 -13.98
C GLY A 455 2.39 -40.07 -13.47
N VAL A 456 1.14 -40.44 -13.76
CA VAL A 456 -0.06 -39.77 -13.26
C VAL A 456 -0.17 -39.88 -11.73
N THR A 457 -0.55 -38.79 -11.07
CA THR A 457 -0.95 -38.81 -9.66
C THR A 457 -2.34 -39.42 -9.55
N LYS A 458 -2.49 -40.49 -8.77
CA LYS A 458 -3.78 -41.17 -8.56
C LYS A 458 -4.41 -40.76 -7.24
N ILE A 459 -5.70 -40.48 -7.26
CA ILE A 459 -6.50 -40.11 -6.09
C ILE A 459 -7.68 -41.09 -5.98
N ASP A 460 -7.88 -41.67 -4.79
CA ASP A 460 -9.02 -42.53 -4.51
C ASP A 460 -10.28 -41.71 -4.18
N GLY A 461 -11.22 -41.70 -5.12
CA GLY A 461 -12.52 -41.06 -5.03
C GLY A 461 -13.61 -41.91 -4.38
N THR A 462 -13.31 -43.12 -3.90
CA THR A 462 -14.31 -44.00 -3.28
C THR A 462 -15.03 -43.29 -2.13
N GLY A 463 -16.36 -43.27 -2.19
CA GLY A 463 -17.25 -42.60 -1.23
C GLY A 463 -17.24 -41.06 -1.30
N LYS A 464 -16.61 -40.46 -2.31
CA LYS A 464 -16.50 -39.00 -2.47
C LYS A 464 -17.34 -38.51 -3.65
N HIS A 465 -17.76 -37.26 -3.54
CA HIS A 465 -18.47 -36.54 -4.60
C HIS A 465 -17.56 -35.45 -5.18
N ILE A 466 -17.57 -35.30 -6.49
CA ILE A 466 -16.94 -34.21 -7.22
C ILE A 466 -18.03 -33.37 -7.88
N THR A 467 -17.98 -32.06 -7.64
CA THR A 467 -18.78 -31.05 -8.31
C THR A 467 -17.85 -30.10 -9.07
N PRO A 468 -18.36 -29.32 -10.04
CA PRO A 468 -17.68 -28.09 -10.44
C PRO A 468 -17.46 -27.20 -9.21
N GLY A 469 -16.38 -26.40 -9.24
CA GLY A 469 -16.16 -25.39 -8.22
C GLY A 469 -17.27 -24.35 -8.24
N LEU A 470 -17.66 -23.85 -7.06
CA LEU A 470 -18.69 -22.83 -6.96
C LEU A 470 -18.20 -21.51 -7.57
N ILE A 471 -19.16 -20.70 -8.02
CA ILE A 471 -18.96 -19.35 -8.56
C ILE A 471 -19.87 -18.41 -7.78
N ASP A 472 -19.29 -17.41 -7.10
CA ASP A 472 -20.04 -16.40 -6.37
C ASP A 472 -20.23 -15.18 -7.26
N CYS A 473 -21.47 -14.95 -7.72
CA CYS A 473 -21.79 -13.87 -8.63
C CYS A 473 -21.82 -12.48 -7.99
N HIS A 474 -21.68 -12.39 -6.65
CA HIS A 474 -21.59 -11.11 -5.95
C HIS A 474 -20.77 -11.22 -4.65
N SER A 475 -19.55 -10.68 -4.68
CA SER A 475 -18.67 -10.62 -3.51
C SER A 475 -18.00 -9.27 -3.34
N HIS A 476 -17.57 -8.98 -2.12
CA HIS A 476 -16.79 -7.80 -1.74
C HIS A 476 -15.42 -8.17 -1.15
N SER A 477 -14.91 -9.35 -1.52
CA SER A 477 -13.65 -9.94 -1.02
C SER A 477 -12.46 -9.56 -1.90
N ALA A 478 -11.23 -9.83 -1.46
CA ALA A 478 -10.02 -9.75 -2.29
C ALA A 478 -9.69 -8.36 -2.85
N ALA A 479 -10.13 -7.28 -2.19
CA ALA A 479 -9.84 -5.90 -2.58
C ALA A 479 -9.55 -5.02 -1.35
N PHE A 480 -8.63 -4.06 -1.51
CA PHE A 480 -8.25 -3.09 -0.49
C PHE A 480 -9.33 -2.03 -0.23
N SER A 481 -10.10 -1.68 -1.26
CA SER A 481 -11.28 -0.81 -1.17
C SER A 481 -12.43 -1.38 -1.98
N ILE A 482 -13.66 -1.08 -1.58
CA ILE A 482 -14.90 -1.57 -2.22
C ILE A 482 -15.76 -0.45 -2.80
N ASN A 483 -15.69 0.78 -2.29
CA ASN A 483 -16.41 1.93 -2.84
C ASN A 483 -15.53 3.18 -2.82
N GLU A 484 -15.73 4.06 -3.79
CA GLU A 484 -15.39 5.48 -3.69
C GLU A 484 -16.67 6.22 -3.31
N GLY A 485 -16.76 6.71 -2.08
CA GLY A 485 -18.06 7.08 -1.48
C GLY A 485 -18.53 8.51 -1.73
N THR A 486 -17.65 9.38 -2.22
CA THR A 486 -17.87 10.83 -2.25
C THR A 486 -18.85 11.30 -3.33
N GLN A 487 -18.89 10.63 -4.48
CA GLN A 487 -19.74 10.99 -5.61
C GLN A 487 -20.82 9.94 -5.86
N SER A 488 -21.96 10.29 -6.48
CA SER A 488 -23.03 9.32 -6.76
C SER A 488 -22.77 8.45 -8.00
N ILE A 489 -21.90 8.94 -8.89
CA ILE A 489 -21.39 8.24 -10.06
C ILE A 489 -19.87 8.21 -9.92
N THR A 490 -19.31 7.02 -10.08
CA THR A 490 -17.88 6.73 -10.00
C THR A 490 -17.54 5.64 -11.02
N ALA A 491 -18.00 5.81 -12.27
CA ALA A 491 -17.90 4.77 -13.30
C ALA A 491 -16.45 4.49 -13.75
N GLU A 492 -15.55 5.44 -13.50
CA GLU A 492 -14.12 5.40 -13.79
C GLU A 492 -13.33 4.48 -12.87
N VAL A 493 -13.80 4.23 -11.64
CA VAL A 493 -13.06 3.39 -10.68
C VAL A 493 -13.22 1.91 -10.99
N ARG A 494 -12.16 1.12 -10.72
CA ARG A 494 -12.13 -0.31 -11.08
C ARG A 494 -11.59 -1.17 -9.96
N ILE A 495 -12.34 -2.21 -9.59
CA ILE A 495 -11.91 -3.16 -8.55
C ILE A 495 -10.54 -3.79 -8.88
N GLN A 496 -10.28 -4.08 -10.16
CA GLN A 496 -9.01 -4.67 -10.61
C GLN A 496 -7.77 -3.84 -10.19
N ASP A 497 -7.92 -2.54 -9.98
CA ASP A 497 -6.82 -1.64 -9.63
C ASP A 497 -6.42 -1.71 -8.15
N VAL A 498 -7.30 -2.25 -7.31
CA VAL A 498 -7.14 -2.32 -5.85
C VAL A 498 -7.23 -3.74 -5.31
N MET A 499 -6.98 -4.73 -6.17
CA MET A 499 -6.97 -6.14 -5.80
C MET A 499 -5.97 -6.43 -4.68
N ASN A 500 -6.43 -7.20 -3.70
CA ASN A 500 -5.63 -7.73 -2.59
C ASN A 500 -5.57 -9.26 -2.73
N SER A 501 -4.51 -9.75 -3.38
CA SER A 501 -4.27 -11.19 -3.58
C SER A 501 -3.95 -11.95 -2.30
N ASP A 502 -3.64 -11.22 -1.23
CA ASP A 502 -3.15 -11.76 0.03
C ASP A 502 -4.28 -11.83 1.06
N ASP A 503 -5.49 -11.38 0.69
CA ASP A 503 -6.68 -11.42 1.52
C ASP A 503 -7.03 -12.86 1.95
N ILE A 504 -6.97 -13.11 3.26
CA ILE A 504 -7.26 -14.41 3.87
C ILE A 504 -8.68 -14.92 3.57
N THR A 505 -9.60 -14.04 3.18
CA THR A 505 -10.95 -14.45 2.77
C THR A 505 -10.92 -15.34 1.54
N ILE A 506 -9.95 -15.19 0.63
CA ILE A 506 -9.77 -16.08 -0.53
C ILE A 506 -9.50 -17.52 -0.06
N TYR A 507 -8.57 -17.70 0.89
CA TYR A 507 -8.28 -19.01 1.48
C TYR A 507 -9.52 -19.63 2.15
N ARG A 508 -10.24 -18.84 2.94
CA ARG A 508 -11.45 -19.30 3.63
C ARG A 508 -12.54 -19.72 2.65
N GLN A 509 -12.71 -18.98 1.57
CA GLN A 509 -13.69 -19.25 0.52
C GLN A 509 -13.33 -20.50 -0.30
N LEU A 510 -12.05 -20.69 -0.62
CA LEU A 510 -11.55 -21.93 -1.22
C LEU A 510 -11.90 -23.16 -0.37
N ALA A 511 -11.78 -23.06 0.96
CA ALA A 511 -12.17 -24.14 1.88
C ALA A 511 -13.68 -24.45 1.84
N GLY A 512 -14.52 -23.49 1.44
CA GLY A 512 -15.95 -23.65 1.18
C GLY A 512 -16.28 -24.11 -0.25
N GLY A 513 -15.29 -24.50 -1.05
CA GLY A 513 -15.50 -24.96 -2.43
C GLY A 513 -15.69 -23.85 -3.47
N LEU A 514 -15.50 -22.58 -3.09
CA LEU A 514 -15.57 -21.43 -4.00
C LEU A 514 -14.29 -21.32 -4.82
N THR A 515 -14.42 -21.26 -6.15
CA THR A 515 -13.25 -21.23 -7.07
C THR A 515 -13.16 -19.97 -7.91
N MET A 516 -14.27 -19.27 -8.11
CA MET A 516 -14.33 -17.99 -8.80
C MET A 516 -15.33 -17.06 -8.13
N ALA A 517 -15.11 -15.75 -8.22
CA ALA A 517 -16.10 -14.77 -7.79
C ALA A 517 -16.09 -13.54 -8.68
N ASN A 518 -17.23 -12.86 -8.72
CA ASN A 518 -17.38 -11.53 -9.27
C ASN A 518 -17.28 -10.50 -8.14
N ILE A 519 -16.16 -9.79 -8.07
CA ILE A 519 -15.90 -8.77 -7.06
C ILE A 519 -16.51 -7.46 -7.51
N LEU A 520 -17.57 -7.03 -6.81
CA LEU A 520 -18.37 -5.86 -7.14
C LEU A 520 -18.11 -4.75 -6.12
N HIS A 521 -18.34 -3.51 -6.54
CA HIS A 521 -18.55 -2.40 -5.62
C HIS A 521 -19.78 -2.66 -4.73
N GLY A 522 -19.90 -1.96 -3.61
CA GLY A 522 -21.06 -2.00 -2.73
C GLY A 522 -22.29 -1.31 -3.33
N SER A 523 -23.12 -0.72 -2.50
CA SER A 523 -24.36 -0.04 -2.90
C SER A 523 -24.45 1.41 -2.40
N ALA A 524 -23.31 2.07 -2.20
CA ALA A 524 -23.25 3.46 -1.72
C ALA A 524 -23.52 4.51 -2.83
N ASN A 525 -23.33 4.11 -4.10
CA ASN A 525 -23.38 4.98 -5.27
C ASN A 525 -24.45 4.48 -6.24
N THR A 526 -25.08 5.39 -6.99
CA THR A 526 -26.00 5.01 -8.07
C THR A 526 -25.25 4.22 -9.15
N ILE A 527 -24.05 4.68 -9.51
CA ILE A 527 -23.08 3.95 -10.33
C ILE A 527 -21.78 3.85 -9.53
N GLY A 528 -21.45 2.66 -9.04
CA GLY A 528 -20.33 2.45 -8.11
C GLY A 528 -18.99 2.12 -8.75
N GLY A 529 -18.97 1.77 -10.04
CA GLY A 529 -17.74 1.48 -10.77
C GLY A 529 -17.59 0.03 -11.27
N GLN A 530 -16.48 -0.23 -11.94
CA GLN A 530 -16.23 -1.45 -12.71
C GLN A 530 -15.80 -2.63 -11.84
N ASN A 531 -16.44 -3.78 -12.02
CA ASN A 531 -16.18 -5.01 -11.25
C ASN A 531 -15.00 -5.82 -11.81
N ALA A 532 -14.57 -6.85 -11.07
CA ALA A 532 -13.54 -7.78 -11.51
C ALA A 532 -13.97 -9.23 -11.25
N VAL A 533 -13.98 -10.06 -12.29
CA VAL A 533 -14.16 -11.51 -12.12
C VAL A 533 -12.80 -12.15 -11.86
N ILE A 534 -12.71 -12.92 -10.77
CA ILE A 534 -11.45 -13.49 -10.30
C ILE A 534 -11.53 -15.00 -10.16
N LYS A 535 -10.36 -15.64 -10.31
CA LYS A 535 -10.07 -16.99 -9.83
C LYS A 535 -9.47 -16.89 -8.44
N MET A 536 -9.94 -17.73 -7.52
CA MET A 536 -9.45 -17.76 -6.14
C MET A 536 -8.04 -18.38 -6.08
N ARG A 537 -7.00 -17.56 -6.32
CA ARG A 537 -5.58 -17.95 -6.32
C ARG A 537 -4.84 -17.19 -5.24
N TRP A 538 -5.13 -17.52 -3.98
CA TRP A 538 -4.57 -16.83 -2.82
C TRP A 538 -3.04 -16.79 -2.85
N GLY A 539 -2.46 -15.61 -2.64
CA GLY A 539 -1.01 -15.38 -2.68
C GLY A 539 -0.38 -15.20 -4.07
N ALA A 540 -1.15 -15.34 -5.15
CA ALA A 540 -0.68 -15.00 -6.50
C ALA A 540 -0.47 -13.49 -6.67
N THR A 541 0.00 -13.03 -7.83
CA THR A 541 -0.06 -11.59 -8.12
C THR A 541 -1.51 -11.14 -8.38
N PRO A 542 -1.86 -9.86 -8.14
CA PRO A 542 -3.19 -9.34 -8.42
C PRO A 542 -3.70 -9.63 -9.85
N GLU A 543 -2.83 -9.53 -10.85
CA GLU A 543 -3.15 -9.79 -12.26
C GLU A 543 -3.50 -11.25 -12.48
N TYR A 544 -2.81 -12.16 -11.79
CA TYR A 544 -3.08 -13.60 -11.86
C TYR A 544 -4.42 -14.00 -11.21
N LEU A 545 -5.05 -13.13 -10.42
CA LEU A 545 -6.42 -13.36 -9.97
C LEU A 545 -7.43 -13.15 -11.10
N LEU A 546 -7.20 -12.19 -12.00
CA LEU A 546 -8.19 -11.77 -12.99
C LEU A 546 -8.52 -12.89 -13.98
N TYR A 547 -9.81 -13.03 -14.29
CA TYR A 547 -10.27 -13.90 -15.36
C TYR A 547 -10.49 -13.10 -16.64
N GLU A 548 -9.49 -13.13 -17.52
CA GLU A 548 -9.42 -12.31 -18.75
C GLU A 548 -10.61 -12.50 -19.72
N ASN A 549 -11.27 -13.67 -19.69
CA ASN A 549 -12.38 -13.97 -20.60
C ASN A 549 -13.76 -13.60 -20.02
N ALA A 550 -13.81 -12.94 -18.87
CA ALA A 550 -15.07 -12.42 -18.34
C ALA A 550 -15.56 -11.23 -19.18
N MET A 551 -16.87 -11.16 -19.38
CA MET A 551 -17.49 -9.94 -19.87
C MET A 551 -17.24 -8.81 -18.85
N PRO A 552 -16.71 -7.64 -19.27
CA PRO A 552 -16.57 -6.50 -18.37
C PRO A 552 -17.93 -6.11 -17.80
N GLY A 553 -17.98 -5.75 -16.52
CA GLY A 553 -19.20 -5.30 -15.88
C GLY A 553 -19.03 -4.00 -15.11
N ILE A 554 -20.13 -3.52 -14.55
CA ILE A 554 -20.20 -2.32 -13.72
C ILE A 554 -21.32 -2.47 -12.68
N LYS A 555 -21.04 -2.03 -11.46
CA LYS A 555 -22.00 -2.08 -10.37
C LYS A 555 -22.86 -0.83 -10.37
N PHE A 556 -24.16 -1.03 -10.41
CA PHE A 556 -25.17 0.00 -10.16
C PHE A 556 -25.87 -0.33 -8.83
N ALA A 557 -26.51 0.66 -8.22
CA ALA A 557 -27.40 0.43 -7.10
C ALA A 557 -28.62 1.35 -7.12
N LEU A 558 -29.72 0.82 -6.59
CA LEU A 558 -30.99 1.50 -6.39
C LEU A 558 -31.35 1.43 -4.89
N GLY A 559 -32.55 1.85 -4.51
CA GLY A 559 -33.07 1.60 -3.17
C GLY A 559 -32.67 2.64 -2.13
N GLU A 560 -32.78 2.22 -0.87
CA GLU A 560 -32.53 3.04 0.29
C GLU A 560 -31.06 3.45 0.44
N ASN A 561 -30.13 2.63 -0.08
CA ASN A 561 -28.70 2.84 0.16
C ASN A 561 -28.13 4.02 -0.61
N VAL A 562 -28.47 4.14 -1.90
CA VAL A 562 -27.90 5.18 -2.77
C VAL A 562 -28.43 6.58 -2.46
N LYS A 563 -29.64 6.67 -1.89
CA LYS A 563 -30.22 7.94 -1.50
C LYS A 563 -29.66 8.51 -0.20
N GLN A 564 -29.07 7.66 0.66
CA GLN A 564 -28.48 7.98 1.97
C GLN A 564 -29.33 8.80 2.97
N SER A 565 -30.57 9.16 2.63
CA SER A 565 -31.47 9.97 3.48
C SER A 565 -31.89 9.30 4.79
N ASN A 566 -31.50 8.04 5.02
CA ASN A 566 -31.68 7.32 6.28
C ASN A 566 -30.36 7.00 7.01
N TRP A 567 -29.23 7.61 6.60
CA TRP A 567 -27.90 7.35 7.20
C TRP A 567 -27.55 8.30 8.36
N GLY A 568 -28.46 9.21 8.72
CA GLY A 568 -28.29 10.16 9.82
C GLY A 568 -28.20 11.61 9.32
N ASP A 569 -28.12 12.54 10.27
CA ASP A 569 -28.26 13.98 10.01
C ASP A 569 -27.11 14.54 9.14
N ASP A 570 -25.94 13.90 9.18
CA ASP A 570 -24.77 14.30 8.39
C ASP A 570 -24.86 13.89 6.91
N ASN A 571 -25.82 13.04 6.51
CA ASN A 571 -25.92 12.48 5.16
C ASN A 571 -27.09 13.08 4.33
N THR A 572 -27.30 14.39 4.48
CA THR A 572 -28.49 15.08 3.94
C THR A 572 -28.24 15.94 2.71
N THR A 573 -26.98 16.18 2.33
CA THR A 573 -26.58 17.13 1.28
C THR A 573 -26.23 16.48 -0.06
N ARG A 574 -25.79 15.22 -0.06
CA ARG A 574 -25.40 14.49 -1.28
C ARG A 574 -26.62 14.17 -2.15
N TYR A 575 -26.61 14.58 -3.42
CA TYR A 575 -27.63 14.20 -4.39
C TYR A 575 -27.32 12.81 -4.99
N PRO A 576 -28.32 11.92 -5.17
CA PRO A 576 -29.74 12.08 -4.88
C PRO A 576 -30.14 11.73 -3.44
N GLN A 577 -31.21 12.34 -2.92
CA GLN A 577 -31.82 12.00 -1.61
C GLN A 577 -33.15 11.23 -1.74
N THR A 578 -33.60 10.95 -2.97
CA THR A 578 -34.88 10.29 -3.28
C THR A 578 -34.74 9.31 -4.44
N ARG A 579 -35.67 8.34 -4.55
CA ARG A 579 -35.72 7.40 -5.70
C ARG A 579 -35.92 8.09 -7.05
N MET A 580 -36.67 9.20 -7.09
CA MET A 580 -36.82 10.00 -8.31
C MET A 580 -35.49 10.65 -8.72
N GLY A 581 -34.70 11.11 -7.75
CA GLY A 581 -33.36 11.62 -8.02
C GLY A 581 -32.40 10.55 -8.54
N VAL A 582 -32.57 9.29 -8.12
CA VAL A 582 -31.80 8.15 -8.66
C VAL A 582 -32.13 7.92 -10.14
N GLU A 583 -33.41 7.99 -10.53
CA GLU A 583 -33.77 7.93 -11.96
C GLU A 583 -33.17 9.11 -12.74
N GLN A 584 -33.31 10.33 -12.21
CA GLN A 584 -32.82 11.54 -12.88
C GLN A 584 -31.31 11.49 -13.12
N ILE A 585 -30.52 11.14 -12.10
CA ILE A 585 -29.06 11.11 -12.24
C ILE A 585 -28.58 10.04 -13.24
N LEU A 586 -29.28 8.91 -13.34
CA LEU A 586 -29.00 7.89 -14.36
C LEU A 586 -29.28 8.43 -15.76
N ARG A 587 -30.42 9.12 -15.95
CA ARG A 587 -30.78 9.71 -17.25
C ARG A 587 -29.81 10.81 -17.66
N ASP A 588 -29.38 11.65 -16.71
CA ASP A 588 -28.38 12.68 -16.96
C ASP A 588 -27.05 12.06 -17.40
N ALA A 589 -26.57 11.04 -16.68
CA ALA A 589 -25.32 10.35 -16.98
C ALA A 589 -25.29 9.72 -18.38
N PHE A 590 -26.35 9.00 -18.76
CA PHE A 590 -26.42 8.39 -20.08
C PHE A 590 -26.67 9.41 -21.19
N THR A 591 -27.33 10.53 -20.91
CA THR A 591 -27.41 11.65 -21.85
C THR A 591 -26.01 12.20 -22.14
N SER A 592 -25.21 12.46 -21.09
CA SER A 592 -23.81 12.89 -21.24
C SER A 592 -22.96 11.85 -21.99
N ALA A 593 -23.17 10.55 -21.73
CA ALA A 593 -22.47 9.49 -22.45
C ALA A 593 -22.81 9.48 -23.95
N VAL A 594 -24.08 9.68 -24.34
CA VAL A 594 -24.51 9.79 -25.74
C VAL A 594 -23.89 11.01 -26.43
N GLU A 595 -23.88 12.16 -25.75
CA GLU A 595 -23.25 13.39 -26.26
C GLU A 595 -21.75 13.19 -26.48
N TYR A 596 -21.05 12.64 -25.48
CA TYR A 596 -19.64 12.30 -25.53
C TYR A 596 -19.32 11.31 -26.65
N GLN A 597 -20.09 10.22 -26.78
CA GLN A 597 -19.94 9.26 -27.87
C GLN A 597 -20.14 9.92 -29.24
N THR A 598 -21.14 10.80 -29.36
CA THR A 598 -21.43 11.53 -30.59
C THR A 598 -20.25 12.43 -30.99
N GLU A 599 -19.66 13.15 -30.03
CA GLU A 599 -18.50 13.99 -30.27
C GLU A 599 -17.28 13.17 -30.73
N TRP A 600 -16.98 12.06 -30.05
CA TRP A 600 -15.90 11.16 -30.44
C TRP A 600 -16.12 10.51 -31.80
N ASN A 601 -17.35 10.14 -32.13
CA ASN A 601 -17.71 9.62 -33.45
C ASN A 601 -17.52 10.69 -34.54
N ASP A 602 -17.91 11.94 -34.28
CA ASP A 602 -17.64 13.06 -35.19
C ASP A 602 -16.13 13.29 -35.35
N TYR A 603 -15.35 13.23 -34.26
CA TYR A 603 -13.90 13.34 -34.30
C TYR A 603 -13.25 12.28 -35.19
N ARG A 604 -13.64 11.01 -35.01
CA ARG A 604 -13.10 9.86 -35.76
C ARG A 604 -13.51 9.89 -37.24
N ASN A 605 -14.76 10.23 -37.53
CA ASN A 605 -15.33 10.16 -38.88
C ASN A 605 -15.07 11.42 -39.72
N ASN A 606 -14.93 12.59 -39.09
CA ASN A 606 -14.76 13.88 -39.78
C ASN A 606 -13.35 14.49 -39.59
N LYS A 607 -12.29 13.69 -39.78
CA LYS A 607 -10.88 14.11 -39.58
C LYS A 607 -10.51 15.46 -40.20
N LYS A 608 -11.11 15.85 -41.34
CA LYS A 608 -10.87 17.16 -41.98
C LYS A 608 -11.37 18.34 -41.13
N LYS A 609 -12.54 18.21 -40.49
CA LYS A 609 -13.12 19.21 -39.58
C LYS A 609 -12.23 19.38 -38.35
N TRP A 610 -11.80 18.26 -37.78
CA TRP A 610 -10.99 18.22 -36.55
C TRP A 610 -9.50 18.48 -36.78
N LYS A 611 -9.04 18.56 -38.02
CA LYS A 611 -7.67 18.98 -38.33
C LYS A 611 -7.32 20.36 -37.74
N LYS A 612 -8.30 21.25 -37.61
CA LYS A 612 -8.14 22.60 -37.04
C LYS A 612 -8.81 22.79 -35.68
N LYS A 613 -9.48 21.76 -35.14
CA LYS A 613 -10.14 21.83 -33.83
C LYS A 613 -9.38 21.01 -32.80
N VAL A 614 -9.45 21.43 -31.54
CA VAL A 614 -8.99 20.67 -30.37
C VAL A 614 -9.70 19.32 -30.36
N PRO A 615 -9.00 18.18 -30.17
CA PRO A 615 -9.65 16.89 -30.06
C PRO A 615 -10.53 16.82 -28.79
N PRO A 616 -11.60 16.01 -28.77
CA PRO A 616 -12.36 15.76 -27.55
C PRO A 616 -11.44 15.26 -26.42
N ARG A 617 -11.72 15.68 -25.18
CA ARG A 617 -11.02 15.16 -23.99
C ARG A 617 -11.52 13.74 -23.74
N GLN A 618 -10.62 12.82 -23.42
CA GLN A 618 -11.02 11.48 -22.99
C GLN A 618 -11.42 11.53 -21.52
N ASP A 619 -12.56 10.94 -21.18
CA ASP A 619 -13.10 10.91 -19.82
C ASP A 619 -13.40 9.47 -19.43
N LEU A 620 -12.70 8.96 -18.40
CA LEU A 620 -12.79 7.56 -17.99
C LEU A 620 -14.18 7.17 -17.44
N GLU A 621 -14.90 8.12 -16.84
CA GLU A 621 -16.26 7.88 -16.34
C GLU A 621 -17.20 7.68 -17.54
N LEU A 622 -17.15 8.61 -18.51
CA LEU A 622 -17.99 8.55 -19.70
C LEU A 622 -17.61 7.41 -20.65
N ASP A 623 -16.32 7.06 -20.76
CA ASP A 623 -15.86 5.89 -21.51
C ASP A 623 -16.54 4.61 -20.99
N ALA A 624 -16.60 4.43 -19.67
CA ALA A 624 -17.25 3.27 -19.06
C ALA A 624 -18.77 3.22 -19.36
N LEU A 625 -19.44 4.38 -19.40
CA LEU A 625 -20.86 4.46 -19.77
C LEU A 625 -21.10 4.22 -21.26
N VAL A 626 -20.21 4.72 -22.13
CA VAL A 626 -20.27 4.44 -23.57
C VAL A 626 -20.10 2.95 -23.86
N GLU A 627 -19.22 2.26 -23.13
CA GLU A 627 -19.09 0.80 -23.26
C GLU A 627 -20.39 0.04 -22.95
N ILE A 628 -21.27 0.58 -22.09
CA ILE A 628 -22.60 0.03 -21.84
C ILE A 628 -23.50 0.24 -23.06
N LEU A 629 -23.53 1.46 -23.61
CA LEU A 629 -24.31 1.79 -24.82
C LEU A 629 -23.89 0.92 -26.02
N GLU A 630 -22.61 0.54 -26.09
CA GLU A 630 -22.06 -0.31 -27.13
C GLU A 630 -22.22 -1.82 -26.85
N GLY A 631 -22.80 -2.20 -25.70
CA GLY A 631 -22.96 -3.59 -25.29
C GLY A 631 -21.64 -4.30 -24.95
N LYS A 632 -20.57 -3.55 -24.69
CA LYS A 632 -19.24 -4.04 -24.29
C LYS A 632 -19.08 -4.20 -22.78
N ARG A 633 -20.01 -3.62 -22.00
CA ARG A 633 -20.01 -3.71 -20.54
C ARG A 633 -21.40 -4.01 -20.00
N GLN A 634 -21.50 -4.98 -19.10
CA GLN A 634 -22.76 -5.41 -18.50
C GLN A 634 -23.05 -4.73 -17.17
N ILE A 635 -24.29 -4.27 -16.99
CA ILE A 635 -24.74 -3.73 -15.71
C ILE A 635 -25.11 -4.87 -14.74
N HIS A 636 -24.51 -4.83 -13.55
CA HIS A 636 -24.94 -5.56 -12.37
C HIS A 636 -25.59 -4.56 -11.40
N CYS A 637 -26.90 -4.61 -11.22
CA CYS A 637 -27.62 -3.60 -10.46
C CYS A 637 -28.15 -4.14 -9.13
N HIS A 638 -27.65 -3.61 -8.01
CA HIS A 638 -28.27 -3.81 -6.69
C HIS A 638 -29.70 -3.25 -6.70
N SER A 639 -30.67 -4.11 -6.44
CA SER A 639 -32.08 -3.74 -6.36
C SER A 639 -32.80 -4.67 -5.39
N TYR A 640 -33.78 -4.15 -4.65
CA TYR A 640 -34.68 -4.99 -3.86
C TYR A 640 -36.09 -4.96 -4.40
N ARG A 641 -36.65 -3.77 -4.59
CA ARG A 641 -38.06 -3.59 -4.88
C ARG A 641 -38.40 -3.62 -6.36
N GLN A 642 -39.61 -4.09 -6.64
CA GLN A 642 -40.19 -4.19 -7.97
C GLN A 642 -40.27 -2.85 -8.72
N ASP A 643 -40.62 -1.75 -8.04
CA ASP A 643 -40.78 -0.43 -8.68
C ASP A 643 -39.46 0.12 -9.22
N GLU A 644 -38.35 -0.20 -8.56
CA GLU A 644 -37.00 0.23 -8.94
C GLU A 644 -36.45 -0.61 -10.09
N ILE A 645 -36.76 -1.92 -10.10
CA ILE A 645 -36.50 -2.81 -11.23
C ILE A 645 -37.24 -2.31 -12.48
N LEU A 646 -38.53 -1.95 -12.35
CA LEU A 646 -39.33 -1.39 -13.44
C LEU A 646 -38.81 -0.03 -13.92
N MET A 647 -38.33 0.82 -13.01
CA MET A 647 -37.74 2.11 -13.38
C MET A 647 -36.45 1.92 -14.19
N LEU A 648 -35.50 1.12 -13.69
CA LEU A 648 -34.22 0.97 -14.37
C LEU A 648 -34.36 0.28 -15.73
N THR A 649 -35.29 -0.68 -15.87
CA THR A 649 -35.57 -1.30 -17.19
C THR A 649 -36.08 -0.27 -18.20
N ARG A 650 -36.93 0.70 -17.80
CA ARG A 650 -37.36 1.80 -18.68
C ARG A 650 -36.21 2.72 -19.07
N VAL A 651 -35.36 3.10 -18.11
CA VAL A 651 -34.16 3.89 -18.42
C VAL A 651 -33.28 3.14 -19.43
N ALA A 652 -33.07 1.84 -19.22
CA ALA A 652 -32.28 1.01 -20.13
C ALA A 652 -32.87 0.96 -21.56
N GLU A 653 -34.20 0.87 -21.68
CA GLU A 653 -34.90 0.91 -22.96
C GLU A 653 -34.81 2.27 -23.66
N ASP A 654 -34.93 3.37 -22.91
CA ASP A 654 -34.83 4.73 -23.45
C ASP A 654 -33.46 5.00 -24.11
N PHE A 655 -32.40 4.38 -23.59
CA PHE A 655 -31.03 4.50 -24.11
C PHE A 655 -30.56 3.29 -24.93
N GLY A 656 -31.41 2.27 -25.11
CA GLY A 656 -31.16 1.14 -25.99
C GLY A 656 -30.15 0.11 -25.48
N PHE A 657 -30.04 -0.11 -24.16
CA PHE A 657 -29.19 -1.14 -23.57
C PHE A 657 -29.96 -2.17 -22.74
N THR A 658 -29.36 -3.34 -22.50
CA THR A 658 -29.94 -4.41 -21.68
C THR A 658 -29.24 -4.50 -20.33
N ILE A 659 -30.00 -4.68 -19.25
CA ILE A 659 -29.43 -4.89 -17.91
C ILE A 659 -28.92 -6.34 -17.84
N GLY A 660 -27.66 -6.52 -17.47
CA GLY A 660 -27.05 -7.85 -17.40
C GLY A 660 -27.65 -8.67 -16.25
N THR A 661 -27.67 -8.12 -15.03
CA THR A 661 -28.19 -8.83 -13.86
C THR A 661 -28.72 -7.86 -12.80
N PHE A 662 -29.89 -8.14 -12.26
CA PHE A 662 -30.33 -7.55 -10.98
C PHE A 662 -29.80 -8.38 -9.81
N GLN A 663 -29.10 -7.71 -8.92
CA GLN A 663 -28.48 -8.25 -7.71
C GLN A 663 -29.43 -8.10 -6.52
N HIS A 664 -29.45 -9.12 -5.67
CA HIS A 664 -30.38 -9.37 -4.55
C HIS A 664 -31.81 -9.60 -5.00
N VAL A 665 -32.40 -8.63 -5.71
CA VAL A 665 -33.65 -8.75 -6.48
C VAL A 665 -34.77 -9.44 -5.69
N LEU A 666 -34.94 -9.05 -4.42
CA LEU A 666 -35.78 -9.77 -3.45
C LEU A 666 -37.28 -9.74 -3.78
N GLU A 667 -37.74 -8.74 -4.52
CA GLU A 667 -39.08 -8.69 -5.09
C GLU A 667 -39.13 -9.09 -6.58
N GLY A 668 -38.08 -9.72 -7.10
CA GLY A 668 -37.99 -10.15 -8.50
C GLY A 668 -39.15 -11.04 -8.93
N TYR A 669 -39.61 -11.92 -8.04
CA TYR A 669 -40.78 -12.78 -8.26
C TYR A 669 -42.06 -12.02 -8.62
N LYS A 670 -42.20 -10.75 -8.19
CA LYS A 670 -43.37 -9.92 -8.49
C LYS A 670 -43.33 -9.36 -9.92
N VAL A 671 -42.15 -9.35 -10.55
CA VAL A 671 -41.89 -8.77 -11.88
C VAL A 671 -41.08 -9.70 -12.78
N ALA A 672 -41.12 -11.01 -12.54
CA ALA A 672 -40.31 -12.00 -13.26
C ALA A 672 -40.57 -12.00 -14.78
N ASP A 673 -41.83 -11.85 -15.20
CA ASP A 673 -42.19 -11.72 -16.61
C ASP A 673 -41.47 -10.54 -17.28
N ARG A 674 -41.42 -9.41 -16.57
CA ARG A 674 -40.77 -8.20 -17.07
C ARG A 674 -39.25 -8.34 -17.15
N LEU A 675 -38.62 -9.02 -16.17
CA LEU A 675 -37.20 -9.35 -16.23
C LEU A 675 -36.88 -10.20 -17.47
N ARG A 676 -37.69 -11.22 -17.74
CA ARG A 676 -37.56 -12.07 -18.93
C ARG A 676 -37.75 -11.28 -20.22
N GLU A 677 -38.78 -10.44 -20.30
CA GLU A 677 -39.05 -9.59 -21.47
C GLU A 677 -37.91 -8.62 -21.77
N HIS A 678 -37.29 -8.03 -20.72
CA HIS A 678 -36.11 -7.17 -20.86
C HIS A 678 -34.86 -7.95 -21.29
N GLY A 679 -34.79 -9.24 -20.95
CA GLY A 679 -33.58 -10.05 -21.08
C GLY A 679 -32.61 -9.92 -19.90
N ALA A 680 -33.08 -9.46 -18.73
CA ALA A 680 -32.26 -9.36 -17.52
C ALA A 680 -32.21 -10.70 -16.76
N ASN A 681 -31.04 -10.97 -16.17
CA ASN A 681 -30.86 -12.11 -15.26
C ASN A 681 -31.04 -11.68 -13.79
N ALA A 682 -31.12 -12.66 -12.89
CA ALA A 682 -31.28 -12.44 -11.46
C ALA A 682 -30.17 -13.13 -10.65
N SER A 683 -29.72 -12.47 -9.60
CA SER A 683 -28.76 -13.01 -8.63
C SER A 683 -29.28 -12.69 -7.24
N THR A 684 -29.87 -13.65 -6.53
CA THR A 684 -30.67 -13.40 -5.31
C THR A 684 -30.07 -14.06 -4.06
N PHE A 685 -30.67 -13.79 -2.90
CA PHE A 685 -30.30 -14.44 -1.64
C PHE A 685 -31.11 -15.72 -1.42
N SER A 686 -30.48 -16.69 -0.75
CA SER A 686 -31.16 -17.89 -0.27
C SER A 686 -32.03 -17.60 0.96
N ASP A 687 -31.52 -16.80 1.90
CA ASP A 687 -32.06 -16.71 3.27
C ASP A 687 -31.82 -15.35 3.97
N TRP A 688 -31.38 -14.31 3.26
CA TRP A 688 -31.01 -13.01 3.86
C TRP A 688 -32.00 -11.87 3.55
N TRP A 689 -32.84 -11.50 4.54
CA TRP A 689 -33.82 -10.40 4.42
C TRP A 689 -34.34 -9.86 5.78
N ALA A 690 -35.38 -9.01 5.76
CA ALA A 690 -36.08 -8.40 6.92
C ALA A 690 -35.25 -7.46 7.83
N TYR A 691 -34.12 -6.94 7.37
CA TYR A 691 -33.29 -5.97 8.11
C TYR A 691 -33.49 -4.50 7.68
N LYS A 692 -34.26 -4.26 6.60
CA LYS A 692 -34.70 -2.94 6.09
C LYS A 692 -36.15 -3.03 5.63
N TYR A 693 -36.79 -1.87 5.45
CA TYR A 693 -38.16 -1.82 4.97
C TYR A 693 -38.28 -2.34 3.52
N GLU A 694 -37.33 -1.97 2.64
CA GLU A 694 -37.29 -2.44 1.25
C GLU A 694 -37.09 -3.96 1.05
N VAL A 695 -36.80 -4.73 2.13
CA VAL A 695 -36.58 -6.18 2.08
C VAL A 695 -37.62 -6.98 2.89
N ILE A 696 -38.73 -6.37 3.29
CA ILE A 696 -39.73 -7.03 4.16
C ILE A 696 -40.57 -8.09 3.42
N ASP A 697 -40.76 -7.92 2.11
CA ASP A 697 -41.55 -8.82 1.26
C ASP A 697 -40.70 -9.93 0.61
N ALA A 698 -39.46 -10.09 1.04
CA ALA A 698 -38.60 -11.17 0.56
C ALA A 698 -39.15 -12.54 0.97
N ILE A 699 -39.09 -13.50 0.05
CA ILE A 699 -39.57 -14.86 0.27
C ILE A 699 -38.53 -15.88 -0.22
N PRO A 700 -38.42 -17.06 0.43
CA PRO A 700 -37.47 -18.10 0.00
C PRO A 700 -37.76 -18.65 -1.40
N TYR A 701 -39.01 -18.50 -1.89
CA TYR A 701 -39.42 -18.95 -3.21
C TYR A 701 -39.01 -18.00 -4.35
N ASN A 702 -38.40 -16.85 -4.06
CA ASN A 702 -38.10 -15.81 -5.05
C ASN A 702 -37.33 -16.36 -6.27
N GLY A 703 -36.23 -17.06 -6.02
CA GLY A 703 -35.41 -17.65 -7.08
C GLY A 703 -36.15 -18.72 -7.89
N ALA A 704 -36.95 -19.55 -7.24
CA ALA A 704 -37.71 -20.61 -7.90
C ALA A 704 -38.78 -20.02 -8.84
N LEU A 705 -39.57 -19.06 -8.35
CA LEU A 705 -40.62 -18.41 -9.12
C LEU A 705 -40.09 -17.65 -10.33
N MET A 706 -38.94 -16.98 -10.20
CA MET A 706 -38.28 -16.34 -11.35
C MET A 706 -37.80 -17.38 -12.38
N THR A 707 -37.26 -18.51 -11.91
CA THR A 707 -36.81 -19.61 -12.77
C THR A 707 -37.97 -20.24 -13.53
N ASP A 708 -39.13 -20.45 -12.88
CA ASP A 708 -40.33 -21.02 -13.49
C ASP A 708 -40.86 -20.19 -14.67
N VAL A 709 -40.66 -18.86 -14.61
CA VAL A 709 -41.00 -17.93 -15.71
C VAL A 709 -39.94 -17.93 -16.81
N GLY A 710 -38.74 -18.46 -16.56
CA GLY A 710 -37.64 -18.54 -17.53
C GLY A 710 -36.55 -17.48 -17.36
N VAL A 711 -36.50 -16.79 -16.22
CA VAL A 711 -35.37 -15.92 -15.86
C VAL A 711 -34.18 -16.79 -15.45
N ILE A 712 -32.97 -16.47 -15.90
CA ILE A 712 -31.76 -17.14 -15.41
C ILE A 712 -31.45 -16.60 -14.01
N VAL A 713 -31.43 -17.49 -13.03
CA VAL A 713 -31.21 -17.16 -11.61
C VAL A 713 -29.91 -17.76 -11.09
N SER A 714 -29.17 -16.98 -10.32
CA SER A 714 -28.06 -17.42 -9.48
C SER A 714 -28.31 -17.01 -8.01
N PHE A 715 -27.53 -17.59 -7.10
CA PHE A 715 -27.50 -17.21 -5.69
C PHE A 715 -26.11 -16.66 -5.35
N ASN A 716 -26.07 -15.67 -4.46
CA ASN A 716 -24.83 -14.99 -4.09
C ASN A 716 -24.68 -14.80 -2.58
N SER A 717 -23.44 -14.52 -2.15
CA SER A 717 -23.13 -14.36 -0.73
C SER A 717 -23.28 -12.92 -0.23
N ASP A 718 -22.94 -11.92 -1.06
CA ASP A 718 -22.82 -10.50 -0.71
C ASP A 718 -21.94 -10.23 0.54
N SER A 719 -21.12 -11.22 0.93
CA SER A 719 -20.44 -11.21 2.22
C SER A 719 -19.17 -12.05 2.21
N ARG A 720 -18.09 -11.44 2.70
CA ARG A 720 -16.79 -12.10 2.90
C ARG A 720 -16.90 -13.36 3.76
N GLU A 721 -17.82 -13.34 4.73
CA GLU A 721 -18.01 -14.43 5.69
C GLU A 721 -19.04 -15.47 5.24
N LEU A 722 -20.12 -15.09 4.55
CA LEU A 722 -21.09 -16.07 4.05
C LEU A 722 -20.53 -16.85 2.85
N ALA A 723 -19.67 -16.22 2.04
CA ALA A 723 -19.04 -16.86 0.88
C ALA A 723 -18.26 -18.14 1.23
N ARG A 724 -17.74 -18.28 2.45
CA ARG A 724 -17.04 -19.50 2.89
C ARG A 724 -17.97 -20.67 3.25
N ARG A 725 -19.27 -20.45 3.19
CA ARG A 725 -20.34 -21.39 3.58
C ARG A 725 -21.30 -21.67 2.43
N MET A 726 -20.99 -21.28 1.20
CA MET A 726 -21.89 -21.52 0.06
C MET A 726 -22.14 -23.01 -0.26
N ASN A 727 -21.37 -23.91 0.36
CA ASN A 727 -21.55 -25.36 0.29
C ASN A 727 -22.11 -25.99 1.59
N THR A 728 -22.54 -25.20 2.57
CA THR A 728 -23.07 -25.66 3.87
C THR A 728 -24.35 -24.95 4.24
#